data_AF-A0A2H5QXN7-F1
#
_entry.id   AF-A0A2H5QXN7-F1
#
_cell.length_a   1.000
_cell.length_b   1.000
_cell.length_c   1.000
_cell.angle_alpha   90.00
_cell.angle_beta   90.00
_cell.angle_gamma   90.00
#
_symmetry.space_group_name_H-M   'P 1'
#
loop_
_entity.id
_entity.type
_entity.pdbx_description
1 polymer ?
#
loop_
_entity_poly.entity_id
_entity_poly.type
_entity_poly.pdbx_seq_one_letter_code
_entity_poly.pdbx_strand_id
1 'polypeptide(L)'
;MTAATPAAEAVEEFLRKWVASGDEAYSAYGAFRSVLEKLEDPSSRTQARVFLSDLQKRVDDSDECLNKYHFRIQDVVLDQYEGYQGRKKLTMMVIPSIFIPEDWSFTFYEGLNRHPDSILKDKTVAELGCGNGWITIAIAEKWLPSKACWLVVLCHVYGLDINPRAIKISWINLYLNALDEIGQPIYDAEKKTLLDRVEFHESDLLAYCRDHDIQLERIVGCIPLILNPNPDAMSKIITENASEEFLYSLSNYCALQGFVEDQFGLGLIARAVEEGIGVIKPSGIMIFNMGGRLGQGVCKRLFERRGFRVDKLWQTKILQASELLFASDTDISALVEIEKNSPHRFEFFMGLSGDLPICARTAWAYGKAGGRISHALSVYSYQLRQPNQVKKIFEFLKNGFHEISSSLDLSFEDDSVADEKIPFLAYLASVLKERSFFPYEPPAGSKRFRNLIADFMKKYHHILLNADNVVVFPSRAVAIENALRLFSPRLAIVDECLTRHLPKQWLTSLTIRGTDTENSSDHELTVIEAPRQSDLMVELIKKLRPQVVISGIGDFEAVTSSAFVHLLDVTREVGSRLFLDISDHCELSSLPSSNGVLKYLAGNVLPSHAVVICGLVKNQVIVFHYTGHLTVMLLQEEISVFSDQAIRWVSRFVLSGFLLAFCSYLWKPNSSLQVYSDLEVAFVISEEEALFKALSKTVEVLEGTTALISQNYYGCLFHELLAFQLAQRRTHKERDCEKAKSTEMIGFSRSAISVLNSAELSITETPNSGLIHMDVD
;
A
#
# COMPACT_ATOMS: atom_id res chain seq x y z
N MET A 1 -73.82 -16.05 0.82
CA MET A 1 -72.50 -15.77 1.41
C MET A 1 -71.87 -17.11 1.72
N THR A 2 -70.81 -17.48 1.00
CA THR A 2 -69.95 -18.62 1.38
C THR A 2 -69.09 -18.18 2.55
N ALA A 3 -68.98 -19.01 3.60
CA ALA A 3 -68.00 -18.78 4.65
C ALA A 3 -66.59 -18.85 4.06
N ALA A 4 -65.67 -18.02 4.55
CA ALA A 4 -64.26 -18.14 4.20
C ALA A 4 -63.69 -19.41 4.83
N THR A 5 -62.64 -19.97 4.22
CA THR A 5 -61.87 -21.05 4.85
C THR A 5 -61.00 -20.46 5.98
N PRO A 6 -60.73 -21.19 7.08
CA PRO A 6 -59.96 -20.65 8.20
C PRO A 6 -58.57 -20.10 7.82
N ALA A 7 -57.93 -20.65 6.78
CA ALA A 7 -56.68 -20.12 6.23
C ALA A 7 -56.86 -18.73 5.58
N ALA A 8 -57.94 -18.52 4.82
CA ALA A 8 -58.24 -17.22 4.23
C ALA A 8 -58.63 -16.18 5.29
N GLU A 9 -59.32 -16.59 6.36
CA GLU A 9 -59.62 -15.71 7.50
C GLU A 9 -58.33 -15.29 8.22
N ALA A 10 -57.36 -16.20 8.41
CA ALA A 10 -56.06 -15.88 9.00
C ALA A 10 -55.21 -14.92 8.13
N VAL A 11 -55.26 -15.05 6.80
CA VAL A 11 -54.57 -14.12 5.87
C VAL A 11 -55.22 -12.73 5.89
N GLU A 12 -56.56 -12.63 5.92
CA GLU A 12 -57.25 -11.35 6.06
C GLU A 12 -57.06 -10.72 7.46
N GLU A 13 -56.97 -11.52 8.54
CA GLU A 13 -56.64 -11.02 9.88
C GLU A 13 -55.20 -10.50 9.95
N PHE A 14 -54.26 -11.16 9.28
CA PHE A 14 -52.88 -10.66 9.14
C PHE A 14 -52.86 -9.33 8.37
N LEU A 15 -53.46 -9.28 7.17
CA LEU A 15 -53.47 -8.10 6.32
C LEU A 15 -54.18 -6.90 6.97
N ARG A 16 -55.20 -7.11 7.81
CA ARG A 16 -55.85 -6.03 8.57
C ARG A 16 -54.93 -5.27 9.51
N LYS A 17 -53.88 -5.91 10.04
CA LYS A 17 -52.90 -5.28 10.95
C LYS A 17 -52.03 -4.25 10.21
N TRP A 18 -51.95 -4.36 8.89
CA TRP A 18 -51.11 -3.52 8.02
C TRP A 18 -51.83 -2.35 7.34
N VAL A 19 -53.16 -2.20 7.54
CA VAL A 19 -53.99 -1.18 6.87
C VAL A 19 -54.13 0.11 7.72
N ALA A 20 -53.57 0.13 8.93
CA ALA A 20 -53.64 1.28 9.84
C ALA A 20 -52.38 2.15 9.77
N SER A 21 -52.55 3.47 9.70
CA SER A 21 -51.48 4.45 9.46
C SER A 21 -50.88 5.01 10.75
N GLY A 22 -49.55 5.03 10.86
CA GLY A 22 -48.80 5.63 11.98
C GLY A 22 -48.05 4.58 12.80
N ASP A 23 -47.89 4.82 14.11
CA ASP A 23 -47.17 3.92 15.03
C ASP A 23 -47.73 2.48 15.07
N GLU A 24 -48.97 2.27 14.62
CA GLU A 24 -49.57 0.93 14.49
C GLU A 24 -48.86 0.06 13.44
N ALA A 25 -48.23 0.64 12.41
CA ALA A 25 -47.45 -0.10 11.41
C ALA A 25 -46.20 -0.78 12.01
N TYR A 26 -45.58 -0.18 13.03
CA TYR A 26 -44.52 -0.83 13.81
C TYR A 26 -45.06 -2.06 14.58
N SER A 27 -46.29 -2.00 15.09
CA SER A 27 -46.93 -3.18 15.71
C SER A 27 -47.22 -4.29 14.69
N ALA A 28 -47.53 -3.92 13.44
CA ALA A 28 -47.79 -4.85 12.35
C ALA A 28 -46.54 -5.65 11.97
N TYR A 29 -45.36 -5.02 11.97
CA TYR A 29 -44.07 -5.71 11.75
C TYR A 29 -43.80 -6.83 12.78
N GLY A 30 -44.32 -6.72 14.01
CA GLY A 30 -44.31 -7.81 14.99
C GLY A 30 -44.98 -9.11 14.49
N ALA A 31 -45.89 -9.01 13.51
CA ALA A 31 -46.49 -10.18 12.86
C ALA A 31 -45.50 -10.91 11.92
N PHE A 32 -44.59 -10.21 11.24
CA PHE A 32 -43.51 -10.88 10.47
C PHE A 32 -42.55 -11.62 11.38
N ARG A 33 -42.19 -11.04 12.54
CA ARG A 33 -41.41 -11.74 13.56
C ARG A 33 -42.10 -13.04 14.02
N SER A 34 -43.39 -13.01 14.31
CA SER A 34 -44.16 -14.23 14.67
C SER A 34 -44.32 -15.24 13.52
N VAL A 35 -44.18 -14.82 12.26
CA VAL A 35 -44.09 -15.73 11.11
C VAL A 35 -42.70 -16.36 11.03
N LEU A 36 -41.63 -15.57 11.22
CA LEU A 36 -40.25 -16.07 11.22
C LEU A 36 -39.99 -17.07 12.36
N GLU A 37 -40.41 -16.77 13.59
CA GLU A 37 -40.28 -17.66 14.76
C GLU A 37 -40.95 -19.03 14.50
N LYS A 38 -42.04 -19.08 13.71
CA LYS A 38 -42.71 -20.31 13.28
C LYS A 38 -42.09 -20.98 12.05
N LEU A 39 -41.33 -20.26 11.24
CA LEU A 39 -40.53 -20.85 10.16
C LEU A 39 -39.25 -21.48 10.72
N GLU A 40 -38.66 -20.87 11.75
CA GLU A 40 -37.49 -21.38 12.45
C GLU A 40 -37.80 -22.67 13.20
N ASP A 41 -38.91 -22.74 13.96
CA ASP A 41 -39.38 -23.98 14.59
C ASP A 41 -39.76 -25.07 13.56
N PRO A 42 -39.07 -26.23 13.53
CA PRO A 42 -39.42 -27.33 12.63
C PRO A 42 -40.82 -27.90 12.82
N SER A 43 -41.47 -27.71 13.98
CA SER A 43 -42.81 -28.24 14.26
C SER A 43 -43.94 -27.43 13.59
N SER A 44 -43.74 -26.13 13.39
CA SER A 44 -44.71 -25.22 12.78
C SER A 44 -44.30 -24.69 11.39
N ARG A 45 -43.04 -24.87 10.97
CA ARG A 45 -42.45 -24.43 9.68
C ARG A 45 -43.32 -24.67 8.46
N THR A 46 -43.83 -25.89 8.28
CA THR A 46 -44.68 -26.25 7.13
C THR A 46 -45.98 -25.43 7.11
N GLN A 47 -46.60 -25.18 8.26
CA GLN A 47 -47.83 -24.39 8.35
C GLN A 47 -47.56 -22.90 8.08
N ALA A 48 -46.45 -22.36 8.60
CA ALA A 48 -46.03 -20.99 8.35
C ALA A 48 -45.67 -20.75 6.87
N ARG A 49 -45.05 -21.74 6.20
CA ARG A 49 -44.74 -21.67 4.77
C ARG A 49 -45.99 -21.75 3.88
N VAL A 50 -46.97 -22.58 4.23
CA VAL A 50 -48.29 -22.62 3.55
C VAL A 50 -49.01 -21.28 3.71
N PHE A 51 -49.04 -20.72 4.93
CA PHE A 51 -49.59 -19.39 5.19
C PHE A 51 -48.94 -18.31 4.32
N LEU A 52 -47.60 -18.32 4.15
CA LEU A 52 -46.92 -17.39 3.25
C LEU A 52 -47.30 -17.58 1.76
N SER A 53 -47.55 -18.81 1.31
CA SER A 53 -48.06 -19.06 -0.05
C SER A 53 -49.48 -18.56 -0.24
N ASP A 54 -50.35 -18.64 0.79
CA ASP A 54 -51.70 -18.08 0.71
C ASP A 54 -51.72 -16.55 0.86
N LEU A 55 -50.75 -15.97 1.59
CA LEU A 55 -50.49 -14.53 1.61
C LEU A 55 -50.03 -14.03 0.22
N GLN A 56 -49.09 -14.74 -0.43
CA GLN A 56 -48.62 -14.42 -1.79
C GLN A 56 -49.74 -14.44 -2.83
N LYS A 57 -50.74 -15.32 -2.70
CA LYS A 57 -51.93 -15.35 -3.59
C LYS A 57 -52.87 -14.16 -3.37
N ARG A 58 -52.64 -13.34 -2.35
CA ARG A 58 -53.57 -12.30 -1.86
C ARG A 58 -53.02 -10.88 -1.94
N VAL A 59 -51.70 -10.70 -1.92
CA VAL A 59 -50.99 -9.47 -2.28
C VAL A 59 -50.49 -9.53 -3.72
N ASP A 60 -50.22 -8.38 -4.34
CA ASP A 60 -49.66 -8.30 -5.68
C ASP A 60 -48.38 -7.44 -5.72
N ASP A 61 -47.65 -7.55 -6.83
CA ASP A 61 -46.45 -6.74 -7.10
C ASP A 61 -46.86 -5.37 -7.65
N SER A 62 -47.41 -4.54 -6.77
CA SER A 62 -47.84 -3.18 -7.09
C SER A 62 -47.43 -2.17 -6.02
N ASP A 63 -47.26 -0.92 -6.44
CA ASP A 63 -47.06 0.19 -5.51
C ASP A 63 -48.34 0.48 -4.70
N GLU A 64 -49.54 0.12 -5.20
CA GLU A 64 -50.77 0.18 -4.41
C GLU A 64 -50.74 -0.81 -3.24
N CYS A 65 -50.23 -2.03 -3.44
CA CYS A 65 -50.01 -2.99 -2.36
C CYS A 65 -48.99 -2.46 -1.35
N LEU A 66 -47.85 -1.97 -1.82
CA LEU A 66 -46.78 -1.45 -0.96
C LEU A 66 -47.25 -0.27 -0.11
N ASN A 67 -47.99 0.68 -0.69
CA ASN A 67 -48.56 1.84 0.02
C ASN A 67 -49.71 1.46 0.98
N LYS A 68 -50.43 0.35 0.73
CA LYS A 68 -51.61 -0.05 1.51
C LYS A 68 -51.30 -1.01 2.66
N TYR A 69 -50.25 -1.82 2.51
CA TYR A 69 -49.89 -2.87 3.46
C TYR A 69 -48.46 -2.73 4.01
N HIS A 70 -47.69 -1.71 3.61
CA HIS A 70 -46.28 -1.52 3.98
C HIS A 70 -45.38 -2.75 3.64
N PHE A 71 -45.81 -3.59 2.70
CA PHE A 71 -44.98 -4.61 2.06
C PHE A 71 -45.57 -5.02 0.70
N ARG A 72 -44.74 -5.68 -0.12
CA ARG A 72 -45.20 -6.48 -1.28
C ARG A 72 -44.39 -7.76 -1.40
N ILE A 73 -44.87 -8.69 -2.24
CA ILE A 73 -44.14 -9.91 -2.61
C ILE A 73 -43.99 -9.91 -4.14
N GLN A 74 -42.75 -9.82 -4.60
CA GLN A 74 -42.37 -9.68 -6.00
C GLN A 74 -41.50 -10.85 -6.48
N ASP A 75 -41.48 -11.11 -7.79
CA ASP A 75 -40.63 -12.14 -8.41
C ASP A 75 -39.36 -11.51 -9.02
N VAL A 76 -38.19 -11.88 -8.51
CA VAL A 76 -36.89 -11.48 -9.08
C VAL A 76 -36.46 -12.52 -10.11
N VAL A 77 -36.42 -12.15 -11.39
CA VAL A 77 -36.09 -13.06 -12.51
C VAL A 77 -34.58 -13.24 -12.64
N LEU A 78 -34.13 -14.50 -12.78
CA LEU A 78 -32.73 -14.90 -12.88
C LEU A 78 -32.33 -15.49 -14.25
N ASP A 79 -33.28 -15.80 -15.14
CA ASP A 79 -33.02 -16.55 -16.37
C ASP A 79 -32.64 -15.71 -17.60
N GLN A 80 -32.25 -14.45 -17.38
CA GLN A 80 -31.79 -13.52 -18.42
C GLN A 80 -30.31 -13.76 -18.85
N TYR A 81 -29.60 -14.68 -18.20
CA TYR A 81 -28.17 -14.93 -18.42
C TYR A 81 -27.94 -16.29 -19.11
N GLU A 82 -27.19 -16.29 -20.22
CA GLU A 82 -26.96 -17.50 -21.02
C GLU A 82 -26.30 -18.64 -20.22
N GLY A 83 -26.73 -19.87 -20.48
CA GLY A 83 -26.16 -21.09 -19.90
C GLY A 83 -26.64 -21.47 -18.49
N TYR A 84 -27.38 -20.59 -17.79
CA TYR A 84 -27.90 -20.90 -16.45
C TYR A 84 -29.03 -21.94 -16.48
N GLN A 85 -28.92 -22.99 -15.64
CA GLN A 85 -29.90 -24.09 -15.53
C GLN A 85 -30.54 -24.23 -14.14
N GLY A 86 -30.28 -23.30 -13.21
CA GLY A 86 -30.91 -23.28 -11.89
C GLY A 86 -32.32 -22.68 -11.90
N ARG A 87 -32.87 -22.41 -10.72
CA ARG A 87 -34.18 -21.75 -10.55
C ARG A 87 -34.28 -20.42 -11.31
N LYS A 88 -35.32 -20.29 -12.14
CA LYS A 88 -35.56 -19.13 -13.01
C LYS A 88 -35.97 -17.82 -12.32
N LYS A 89 -36.55 -17.88 -11.11
CA LYS A 89 -37.02 -16.70 -10.35
C LYS A 89 -36.93 -16.92 -8.84
N LEU A 90 -36.70 -15.88 -8.06
CA LEU A 90 -36.82 -15.89 -6.60
C LEU A 90 -38.07 -15.12 -6.17
N THR A 91 -38.89 -15.72 -5.30
CA THR A 91 -40.01 -15.02 -4.66
C THR A 91 -39.45 -14.19 -3.51
N MET A 92 -39.59 -12.87 -3.55
CA MET A 92 -38.97 -11.94 -2.59
C MET A 92 -40.01 -11.03 -1.94
N MET A 93 -40.09 -11.05 -0.62
CA MET A 93 -40.77 -10.03 0.18
C MET A 93 -39.92 -8.76 0.27
N VAL A 94 -40.58 -7.60 0.18
CA VAL A 94 -39.99 -6.26 0.23
C VAL A 94 -40.83 -5.38 1.16
N ILE A 95 -40.17 -4.59 2.01
CA ILE A 95 -40.80 -3.61 2.93
C ILE A 95 -40.12 -2.24 2.77
N PRO A 96 -40.80 -1.10 3.04
CA PRO A 96 -40.22 0.25 2.86
C PRO A 96 -38.97 0.57 3.68
N SER A 97 -38.66 -0.19 4.74
CA SER A 97 -37.47 0.00 5.59
C SER A 97 -36.26 -0.84 5.17
N ILE A 98 -36.22 -1.34 3.92
CA ILE A 98 -35.09 -2.05 3.29
C ILE A 98 -34.93 -1.57 1.84
N PHE A 99 -33.70 -1.52 1.32
CA PHE A 99 -33.44 -1.23 -0.09
C PHE A 99 -34.12 -2.26 -1.03
N ILE A 100 -34.76 -1.76 -2.09
CA ILE A 100 -35.55 -2.55 -3.04
C ILE A 100 -34.62 -3.10 -4.15
N PRO A 101 -34.90 -4.28 -4.76
CA PRO A 101 -34.16 -4.75 -5.94
C PRO A 101 -34.31 -3.78 -7.14
N GLU A 102 -33.32 -2.92 -7.32
CA GLU A 102 -33.23 -1.89 -8.38
C GLU A 102 -31.99 -2.09 -9.28
N ASP A 103 -31.88 -1.25 -10.34
CA ASP A 103 -30.78 -1.21 -11.34
C ASP A 103 -29.37 -1.41 -10.74
N TRP A 104 -29.11 -0.86 -9.54
CA TRP A 104 -27.85 -1.03 -8.83
C TRP A 104 -27.56 -2.51 -8.53
N SER A 105 -28.53 -3.19 -7.93
CA SER A 105 -28.42 -4.60 -7.53
C SER A 105 -28.43 -5.54 -8.74
N PHE A 106 -29.21 -5.24 -9.77
CA PHE A 106 -29.22 -6.00 -11.03
C PHE A 106 -27.89 -5.87 -11.79
N THR A 107 -27.33 -4.67 -11.90
CA THR A 107 -26.00 -4.44 -12.49
C THR A 107 -24.91 -5.19 -11.73
N PHE A 108 -24.99 -5.22 -10.40
CA PHE A 108 -24.03 -5.95 -9.58
C PHE A 108 -24.10 -7.46 -9.81
N TYR A 109 -25.31 -8.03 -9.76
CA TYR A 109 -25.52 -9.45 -10.04
C TYR A 109 -25.13 -9.83 -11.48
N GLU A 110 -25.42 -8.98 -12.47
CA GLU A 110 -24.93 -9.15 -13.84
C GLU A 110 -23.39 -9.22 -13.88
N GLY A 111 -22.70 -8.31 -13.18
CA GLY A 111 -21.24 -8.30 -13.08
C GLY A 111 -20.66 -9.58 -12.47
N LEU A 112 -21.29 -10.12 -11.41
CA LEU A 112 -20.93 -11.43 -10.85
C LEU A 112 -21.09 -12.56 -11.89
N ASN A 113 -22.13 -12.48 -12.74
CA ASN A 113 -22.40 -13.45 -13.79
C ASN A 113 -21.45 -13.38 -15.00
N ARG A 114 -20.56 -12.37 -15.11
CA ARG A 114 -19.58 -12.28 -16.22
C ARG A 114 -18.30 -13.10 -16.00
N HIS A 115 -18.14 -13.72 -14.83
CA HIS A 115 -17.02 -14.62 -14.55
C HIS A 115 -17.34 -16.10 -14.86
N PRO A 116 -16.31 -16.94 -15.09
CA PRO A 116 -16.46 -18.39 -15.02
C PRO A 116 -16.93 -18.83 -13.63
N ASP A 117 -17.82 -19.83 -13.56
CA ASP A 117 -18.48 -20.25 -12.31
C ASP A 117 -17.52 -20.60 -11.16
N SER A 118 -16.28 -21.00 -11.48
CA SER A 118 -15.19 -21.21 -10.53
C SER A 118 -14.84 -19.99 -9.65
N ILE A 119 -15.36 -18.79 -9.94
CA ILE A 119 -15.15 -17.66 -9.03
C ILE A 119 -15.94 -17.83 -7.73
N LEU A 120 -17.21 -18.23 -7.76
CA LEU A 120 -18.09 -18.34 -6.58
C LEU A 120 -18.36 -19.80 -6.18
N LYS A 121 -18.20 -20.75 -7.11
CA LYS A 121 -18.39 -22.18 -6.84
C LYS A 121 -17.36 -22.74 -5.84
N ASP A 122 -17.85 -23.55 -4.91
CA ASP A 122 -17.08 -24.14 -3.80
C ASP A 122 -16.34 -23.08 -2.95
N LYS A 123 -16.98 -21.94 -2.65
CA LYS A 123 -16.39 -20.84 -1.86
C LYS A 123 -17.19 -20.55 -0.58
N THR A 124 -16.48 -20.14 0.47
CA THR A 124 -17.06 -19.35 1.55
C THR A 124 -17.16 -17.89 1.10
N VAL A 125 -18.38 -17.35 1.11
CA VAL A 125 -18.71 -16.02 0.60
C VAL A 125 -19.37 -15.20 1.71
N ALA A 126 -19.04 -13.92 1.84
CA ALA A 126 -19.89 -12.96 2.55
C ALA A 126 -20.38 -11.88 1.58
N GLU A 127 -21.66 -11.53 1.68
CA GLU A 127 -22.26 -10.37 1.04
C GLU A 127 -22.45 -9.25 2.07
N LEU A 128 -21.98 -8.04 1.74
CA LEU A 128 -22.12 -6.84 2.56
C LEU A 128 -23.26 -5.97 2.04
N GLY A 129 -24.21 -5.64 2.93
CA GLY A 129 -25.43 -4.91 2.61
C GLY A 129 -26.43 -5.79 1.85
N CYS A 130 -26.72 -6.99 2.37
CA CYS A 130 -27.55 -7.96 1.66
C CYS A 130 -29.03 -7.55 1.51
N GLY A 131 -29.52 -6.55 2.26
CA GLY A 131 -30.87 -6.01 2.12
C GLY A 131 -31.95 -7.06 2.38
N ASN A 132 -32.72 -7.42 1.35
CA ASN A 132 -33.74 -8.48 1.45
C ASN A 132 -33.21 -9.89 1.11
N GLY A 133 -31.91 -10.04 0.88
CA GLY A 133 -31.20 -11.30 0.71
C GLY A 133 -31.23 -11.90 -0.70
N TRP A 134 -31.76 -11.19 -1.71
CA TRP A 134 -32.00 -11.78 -3.04
C TRP A 134 -30.70 -12.23 -3.74
N ILE A 135 -29.64 -11.42 -3.68
CA ILE A 135 -28.34 -11.76 -4.28
C ILE A 135 -27.70 -12.92 -3.51
N THR A 136 -27.74 -12.90 -2.17
CA THR A 136 -27.21 -13.96 -1.30
C THR A 136 -27.82 -15.32 -1.65
N ILE A 137 -29.14 -15.36 -1.83
CA ILE A 137 -29.89 -16.56 -2.22
C ILE A 137 -29.56 -16.96 -3.67
N ALA A 138 -29.50 -16.01 -4.60
CA ALA A 138 -29.15 -16.26 -6.00
C ALA A 138 -27.72 -16.82 -6.14
N ILE A 139 -26.77 -16.35 -5.32
CA ILE A 139 -25.40 -16.86 -5.28
C ILE A 139 -25.38 -18.33 -4.84
N ALA A 140 -26.12 -18.68 -3.78
CA ALA A 140 -26.20 -20.04 -3.27
C ALA A 140 -26.90 -21.00 -4.25
N GLU A 141 -28.00 -20.56 -4.88
CA GLU A 141 -28.75 -21.31 -5.89
C GLU A 141 -27.92 -21.58 -7.15
N LYS A 142 -27.22 -20.57 -7.70
CA LYS A 142 -26.45 -20.74 -8.94
C LYS A 142 -25.13 -21.47 -8.74
N TRP A 143 -24.30 -21.05 -7.79
CA TRP A 143 -22.92 -21.54 -7.69
C TRP A 143 -22.75 -22.72 -6.72
N LEU A 144 -23.81 -23.11 -6.01
CA LEU A 144 -23.87 -24.28 -5.11
C LEU A 144 -22.58 -24.42 -4.27
N PRO A 145 -22.26 -23.44 -3.41
CA PRO A 145 -21.03 -23.46 -2.62
C PRO A 145 -21.08 -24.62 -1.61
N SER A 146 -20.34 -25.70 -1.87
CA SER A 146 -20.27 -26.87 -1.00
C SER A 146 -19.06 -27.75 -1.33
N LYS A 147 -18.20 -27.99 -0.33
CA LYS A 147 -17.37 -29.20 -0.29
C LYS A 147 -17.51 -29.90 1.05
N ALA A 148 -18.10 -31.09 1.01
CA ALA A 148 -18.14 -32.00 2.14
C ALA A 148 -16.75 -32.62 2.35
N CYS A 149 -15.99 -32.11 3.32
CA CYS A 149 -14.86 -32.83 3.89
C CYS A 149 -15.34 -33.58 5.14
N TRP A 150 -14.91 -34.83 5.33
CA TRP A 150 -15.44 -35.73 6.38
C TRP A 150 -15.12 -35.30 7.83
N LEU A 151 -14.40 -34.18 8.04
CA LEU A 151 -14.20 -33.57 9.36
C LEU A 151 -14.78 -32.14 9.48
N VAL A 152 -15.06 -31.43 8.39
CA VAL A 152 -15.52 -30.03 8.40
C VAL A 152 -16.41 -29.75 7.19
N VAL A 153 -17.62 -29.24 7.44
CA VAL A 153 -18.51 -28.68 6.41
C VAL A 153 -18.37 -27.16 6.46
N LEU A 154 -17.69 -26.56 5.48
CA LEU A 154 -17.56 -25.11 5.36
C LEU A 154 -17.45 -24.65 3.88
N CYS A 155 -18.60 -24.50 3.24
CA CYS A 155 -18.82 -23.46 2.23
C CYS A 155 -20.24 -22.91 2.49
N HIS A 156 -20.33 -21.64 2.88
CA HIS A 156 -21.57 -20.95 3.23
C HIS A 156 -21.59 -19.59 2.53
N VAL A 157 -22.78 -19.07 2.24
CA VAL A 157 -22.99 -17.68 1.84
C VAL A 157 -23.59 -16.93 3.04
N TYR A 158 -22.82 -16.02 3.61
CA TYR A 158 -23.27 -15.15 4.71
C TYR A 158 -23.82 -13.85 4.14
N GLY A 159 -25.11 -13.58 4.30
CA GLY A 159 -25.67 -12.25 4.06
C GLY A 159 -25.54 -11.39 5.32
N LEU A 160 -24.81 -10.29 5.21
CA LEU A 160 -24.50 -9.39 6.32
C LEU A 160 -25.14 -8.02 6.08
N ASP A 161 -25.87 -7.52 7.07
CA ASP A 161 -26.52 -6.21 7.03
C ASP A 161 -26.57 -5.60 8.44
N ILE A 162 -26.51 -4.27 8.51
CA ILE A 162 -26.57 -3.50 9.77
C ILE A 162 -28.02 -3.24 10.21
N ASN A 163 -29.01 -3.44 9.32
CA ASN A 163 -30.41 -3.23 9.60
C ASN A 163 -31.07 -4.52 10.16
N PRO A 164 -31.56 -4.54 11.41
CA PRO A 164 -32.16 -5.74 12.03
C PRO A 164 -33.44 -6.24 11.34
N ARG A 165 -34.09 -5.43 10.50
CA ARG A 165 -35.24 -5.84 9.67
C ARG A 165 -34.80 -6.47 8.35
N ALA A 166 -33.70 -6.00 7.76
CA ALA A 166 -33.08 -6.58 6.56
C ALA A 166 -32.78 -8.07 6.77
N ILE A 167 -32.17 -8.42 7.90
CA ILE A 167 -31.85 -9.80 8.28
C ILE A 167 -33.11 -10.68 8.44
N LYS A 168 -34.17 -10.19 9.10
CA LYS A 168 -35.38 -11.01 9.35
C LYS A 168 -36.22 -11.21 8.08
N ILE A 169 -36.32 -10.19 7.22
CA ILE A 169 -36.93 -10.34 5.90
C ILE A 169 -36.09 -11.26 5.01
N SER A 170 -34.76 -11.20 5.08
CA SER A 170 -33.86 -12.12 4.37
C SER A 170 -34.05 -13.58 4.79
N TRP A 171 -34.22 -13.87 6.08
CA TRP A 171 -34.58 -15.22 6.54
C TRP A 171 -35.96 -15.67 6.05
N ILE A 172 -36.99 -14.81 6.10
CA ILE A 172 -38.33 -15.11 5.52
C ILE A 172 -38.20 -15.42 4.02
N ASN A 173 -37.40 -14.66 3.28
CA ASN A 173 -37.14 -14.86 1.86
C ASN A 173 -36.36 -16.15 1.57
N LEU A 174 -35.45 -16.55 2.46
CA LEU A 174 -34.78 -17.84 2.39
C LEU A 174 -35.80 -18.98 2.51
N TYR A 175 -36.72 -18.92 3.49
CA TYR A 175 -37.78 -19.93 3.63
C TYR A 175 -38.79 -19.94 2.47
N LEU A 176 -39.13 -18.78 1.90
CA LEU A 176 -39.97 -18.69 0.69
C LEU A 176 -39.39 -19.46 -0.50
N ASN A 177 -38.06 -19.47 -0.64
CA ASN A 177 -37.36 -20.10 -1.76
C ASN A 177 -36.82 -21.50 -1.45
N ALA A 178 -36.46 -21.80 -0.20
CA ALA A 178 -35.98 -23.12 0.24
C ALA A 178 -37.08 -24.17 0.38
N LEU A 179 -38.34 -23.74 0.52
CA LEU A 179 -39.51 -24.60 0.71
C LEU A 179 -40.55 -24.33 -0.39
N ASP A 180 -41.26 -25.37 -0.82
CA ASP A 180 -42.35 -25.28 -1.78
C ASP A 180 -43.65 -24.72 -1.18
N GLU A 181 -44.70 -24.60 -2.00
CA GLU A 181 -46.00 -24.05 -1.57
C GLU A 181 -46.73 -24.90 -0.50
N ILE A 182 -46.37 -26.18 -0.36
CA ILE A 182 -46.90 -27.10 0.65
C ILE A 182 -45.91 -27.32 1.82
N GLY A 183 -44.87 -26.49 1.91
CA GLY A 183 -43.90 -26.47 3.00
C GLY A 183 -42.97 -27.68 3.06
N GLN A 184 -42.73 -28.36 1.93
CA GLN A 184 -41.68 -29.38 1.79
C GLN A 184 -40.34 -28.75 1.34
N PRO A 185 -39.19 -29.31 1.73
CA PRO A 185 -37.89 -28.77 1.30
C PRO A 185 -37.60 -28.99 -0.19
N ILE A 186 -37.11 -27.95 -0.85
CA ILE A 186 -36.63 -27.99 -2.23
C ILE A 186 -35.15 -28.38 -2.21
N TYR A 187 -34.82 -29.47 -2.89
CA TYR A 187 -33.47 -30.04 -2.95
C TYR A 187 -32.78 -29.78 -4.29
N ASP A 188 -31.49 -29.45 -4.23
CA ASP A 188 -30.59 -29.36 -5.36
C ASP A 188 -30.03 -30.74 -5.79
N ALA A 189 -29.15 -30.73 -6.80
CA ALA A 189 -28.50 -31.92 -7.35
C ALA A 189 -27.60 -32.67 -6.33
N GLU A 190 -27.19 -32.03 -5.25
CA GLU A 190 -26.37 -32.61 -4.17
C GLU A 190 -27.22 -33.09 -2.98
N LYS A 191 -28.56 -32.97 -3.08
CA LYS A 191 -29.53 -33.20 -2.02
C LYS A 191 -29.36 -32.26 -0.82
N LYS A 192 -28.91 -31.03 -1.09
CA LYS A 192 -28.94 -29.92 -0.15
C LYS A 192 -30.07 -28.95 -0.47
N THR A 193 -30.46 -28.15 0.51
CA THR A 193 -31.46 -27.08 0.39
C THR A 193 -30.76 -25.73 0.50
N LEU A 194 -31.45 -24.63 0.20
CA LEU A 194 -30.89 -23.29 0.45
C LEU A 194 -30.64 -23.02 1.94
N LEU A 195 -31.38 -23.68 2.85
CA LEU A 195 -31.16 -23.65 4.31
C LEU A 195 -29.89 -24.40 4.75
N ASP A 196 -29.29 -25.21 3.88
CA ASP A 196 -27.96 -25.83 4.12
C ASP A 196 -26.80 -24.95 3.63
N ARG A 197 -27.09 -23.81 2.99
CA ARG A 197 -26.10 -23.03 2.20
C ARG A 197 -26.02 -21.54 2.55
N VAL A 198 -27.09 -20.96 3.10
CA VAL A 198 -27.22 -19.52 3.36
C VAL A 198 -27.50 -19.26 4.83
N GLU A 199 -26.86 -18.24 5.38
CA GLU A 199 -27.15 -17.68 6.70
C GLU A 199 -27.22 -16.15 6.61
N PHE A 200 -28.07 -15.52 7.44
CA PHE A 200 -28.16 -14.06 7.53
C PHE A 200 -27.90 -13.59 8.96
N HIS A 201 -26.96 -12.65 9.13
CA HIS A 201 -26.52 -12.16 10.44
C HIS A 201 -26.44 -10.63 10.50
N GLU A 202 -26.90 -10.06 11.61
CA GLU A 202 -26.78 -8.63 11.90
C GLU A 202 -25.31 -8.27 12.13
N SER A 203 -24.76 -7.37 11.31
CA SER A 203 -23.33 -7.09 11.27
C SER A 203 -23.03 -5.70 10.70
N ASP A 204 -22.28 -4.90 11.46
CA ASP A 204 -21.60 -3.72 10.93
C ASP A 204 -20.42 -4.19 10.06
N LEU A 205 -20.61 -4.14 8.74
CA LEU A 205 -19.70 -4.68 7.72
C LEU A 205 -19.26 -6.11 8.06
N LEU A 206 -17.98 -6.33 8.34
CA LEU A 206 -17.39 -7.66 8.57
C LEU A 206 -17.20 -7.98 10.07
N ALA A 207 -17.90 -7.26 10.98
CA ALA A 207 -17.92 -7.56 12.42
C ALA A 207 -18.20 -9.05 12.68
N TYR A 208 -19.35 -9.57 12.23
CA TYR A 208 -19.73 -10.97 12.46
C TYR A 208 -18.65 -11.98 12.01
N CYS A 209 -18.02 -11.76 10.85
CA CYS A 209 -16.97 -12.64 10.35
C CYS A 209 -15.66 -12.56 11.15
N ARG A 210 -15.32 -11.41 11.72
CA ARG A 210 -14.15 -11.27 12.61
C ARG A 210 -14.41 -11.93 13.96
N ASP A 211 -15.57 -11.66 14.55
CA ASP A 211 -15.91 -12.08 15.92
C ASP A 211 -16.09 -13.61 16.04
N HIS A 212 -16.25 -14.30 14.91
CA HIS A 212 -16.36 -15.76 14.79
C HIS A 212 -15.19 -16.40 13.99
N ASP A 213 -14.07 -15.70 13.79
CA ASP A 213 -12.85 -16.18 13.08
C ASP A 213 -13.08 -16.71 11.64
N ILE A 214 -14.14 -16.26 10.96
CA ILE A 214 -14.56 -16.76 9.65
C ILE A 214 -13.62 -16.27 8.54
N GLN A 215 -12.83 -17.20 7.98
CA GLN A 215 -11.93 -16.94 6.86
C GLN A 215 -12.65 -17.07 5.50
N LEU A 216 -12.83 -15.94 4.81
CA LEU A 216 -13.60 -15.83 3.57
C LEU A 216 -12.76 -16.04 2.31
N GLU A 217 -13.32 -16.69 1.28
CA GLU A 217 -12.69 -16.72 -0.07
C GLU A 217 -13.25 -15.64 -1.00
N ARG A 218 -14.48 -15.18 -0.75
CA ARG A 218 -15.08 -14.05 -1.47
C ARG A 218 -15.73 -13.09 -0.50
N ILE A 219 -15.59 -11.81 -0.81
CA ILE A 219 -16.36 -10.72 -0.19
C ILE A 219 -17.04 -10.00 -1.35
N VAL A 220 -18.36 -9.95 -1.34
CA VAL A 220 -19.16 -9.26 -2.37
C VAL A 220 -19.95 -8.13 -1.71
N GLY A 221 -20.26 -7.06 -2.41
CA GLY A 221 -21.12 -6.01 -1.84
C GLY A 221 -21.59 -4.95 -2.82
N CYS A 222 -22.84 -4.53 -2.64
CA CYS A 222 -23.44 -3.36 -3.28
C CYS A 222 -23.74 -2.29 -2.20
N ILE A 223 -22.73 -1.97 -1.39
CA ILE A 223 -22.86 -1.09 -0.22
C ILE A 223 -22.99 0.40 -0.59
N PRO A 224 -23.59 1.24 0.28
CA PRO A 224 -23.85 2.65 -0.02
C PRO A 224 -22.59 3.49 -0.22
N LEU A 225 -22.68 4.47 -1.12
CA LEU A 225 -21.58 5.36 -1.53
C LEU A 225 -21.99 6.83 -1.41
N ILE A 226 -22.38 7.27 -0.20
CA ILE A 226 -23.15 8.50 0.03
C ILE A 226 -22.29 9.61 0.63
N LEU A 227 -22.47 10.81 0.06
CA LEU A 227 -21.70 12.00 0.37
C LEU A 227 -22.28 12.68 1.61
N ASN A 228 -21.63 12.47 2.75
CA ASN A 228 -21.89 13.16 4.02
C ASN A 228 -23.34 13.01 4.58
N PRO A 229 -23.75 11.82 5.03
CA PRO A 229 -24.96 11.67 5.84
C PRO A 229 -24.79 12.36 7.21
N ASN A 230 -25.91 12.77 7.82
CA ASN A 230 -25.91 13.52 9.08
C ASN A 230 -25.23 12.73 10.23
N PRO A 231 -24.18 13.25 10.88
CA PRO A 231 -23.52 12.60 12.02
C PRO A 231 -24.47 12.24 13.19
N ASP A 232 -25.57 12.98 13.38
CA ASP A 232 -26.56 12.70 14.43
C ASP A 232 -27.37 11.40 14.20
N ALA A 233 -27.24 10.75 13.05
CA ALA A 233 -27.77 9.40 12.83
C ALA A 233 -26.84 8.32 13.38
N MET A 234 -25.52 8.56 13.33
CA MET A 234 -24.45 7.58 13.59
C MET A 234 -24.24 7.25 15.08
N SER A 235 -24.61 8.18 15.97
CA SER A 235 -24.33 8.10 17.41
C SER A 235 -25.44 7.42 18.24
N LYS A 236 -26.49 6.92 17.58
CA LYS A 236 -27.68 6.34 18.22
C LYS A 236 -27.58 4.81 18.21
N ILE A 237 -28.01 4.19 19.32
CA ILE A 237 -28.08 2.72 19.42
C ILE A 237 -29.10 2.23 18.38
N ILE A 238 -28.62 1.51 17.37
CA ILE A 238 -29.48 0.87 16.36
C ILE A 238 -30.33 -0.19 17.08
N THR A 239 -31.64 -0.13 16.86
CA THR A 239 -32.60 -1.12 17.37
C THR A 239 -33.70 -1.34 16.35
N GLU A 240 -34.29 -2.53 16.35
CA GLU A 240 -35.47 -2.91 15.53
C GLU A 240 -36.68 -1.96 15.73
N ASN A 241 -36.71 -1.29 16.88
CA ASN A 241 -37.76 -0.38 17.34
C ASN A 241 -37.61 1.05 16.79
N ALA A 242 -36.59 1.34 15.98
CA ALA A 242 -36.43 2.64 15.34
C ALA A 242 -37.48 2.88 14.23
N SER A 243 -37.66 4.15 13.83
CA SER A 243 -38.61 4.53 12.78
C SER A 243 -38.22 3.96 11.41
N GLU A 244 -39.20 3.81 10.52
CA GLU A 244 -38.95 3.29 9.17
C GLU A 244 -37.99 4.18 8.39
N GLU A 245 -38.10 5.50 8.53
CA GLU A 245 -37.18 6.49 7.96
C GLU A 245 -35.75 6.30 8.47
N PHE A 246 -35.56 6.04 9.77
CA PHE A 246 -34.22 5.79 10.34
C PHE A 246 -33.62 4.49 9.79
N LEU A 247 -34.40 3.40 9.78
CA LEU A 247 -33.94 2.10 9.28
C LEU A 247 -33.72 2.10 7.75
N TYR A 248 -34.50 2.87 7.00
CA TYR A 248 -34.23 3.14 5.59
C TYR A 248 -32.94 3.95 5.41
N SER A 249 -32.70 4.97 6.24
CA SER A 249 -31.42 5.70 6.23
C SER A 249 -30.20 4.87 6.65
N LEU A 250 -30.37 3.68 7.25
CA LEU A 250 -29.28 2.71 7.40
C LEU A 250 -28.89 2.08 6.05
N SER A 251 -29.81 1.96 5.07
CA SER A 251 -29.42 1.67 3.68
C SER A 251 -28.75 2.87 2.97
N ASN A 252 -28.65 4.01 3.66
CA ASN A 252 -27.92 5.20 3.23
C ASN A 252 -26.71 5.55 4.14
N TYR A 253 -26.29 4.65 5.05
CA TYR A 253 -25.21 4.93 6.00
C TYR A 253 -23.83 5.12 5.32
N CYS A 254 -22.93 5.83 6.00
CA CYS A 254 -21.54 5.98 5.59
C CYS A 254 -20.65 5.95 6.85
N ALA A 255 -19.46 5.35 6.78
CA ALA A 255 -18.47 5.46 7.85
C ALA A 255 -17.52 6.63 7.53
N LEU A 256 -17.32 7.55 8.47
CA LEU A 256 -16.26 8.55 8.40
C LEU A 256 -14.99 7.96 9.03
N GLN A 257 -13.90 7.84 8.26
CA GLN A 257 -12.61 7.36 8.77
C GLN A 257 -11.63 8.49 9.11
N GLY A 258 -11.95 9.74 8.78
CA GLY A 258 -11.04 10.88 8.81
C GLY A 258 -10.18 11.01 7.55
N PHE A 259 -10.60 10.40 6.43
CA PHE A 259 -9.79 10.23 5.21
C PHE A 259 -10.29 11.10 4.05
N VAL A 260 -9.46 11.22 3.00
CA VAL A 260 -9.86 11.91 1.74
C VAL A 260 -11.06 11.22 1.10
N GLU A 261 -11.11 9.90 1.20
CA GLU A 261 -12.22 9.03 0.78
C GLU A 261 -13.59 9.46 1.34
N ASP A 262 -13.66 9.99 2.57
CA ASP A 262 -14.91 10.43 3.20
C ASP A 262 -15.57 11.58 2.44
N GLN A 263 -14.75 12.50 1.89
CA GLN A 263 -15.20 13.66 1.11
C GLN A 263 -15.93 13.27 -0.18
N PHE A 264 -15.75 12.02 -0.62
CA PHE A 264 -16.36 11.43 -1.81
C PHE A 264 -17.43 10.38 -1.47
N GLY A 265 -17.76 10.18 -0.19
CA GLY A 265 -18.69 9.13 0.26
C GLY A 265 -18.13 7.71 0.14
N LEU A 266 -16.79 7.55 0.14
CA LEU A 266 -16.11 6.25 0.01
C LEU A 266 -15.64 5.67 1.35
N GLY A 267 -15.78 6.37 2.47
CA GLY A 267 -15.28 5.91 3.78
C GLY A 267 -15.86 4.57 4.25
N LEU A 268 -17.12 4.27 3.93
CA LEU A 268 -17.73 2.97 4.22
C LEU A 268 -17.04 1.81 3.48
N ILE A 269 -16.76 1.98 2.19
CA ILE A 269 -16.10 0.94 1.39
C ILE A 269 -14.59 0.88 1.64
N ALA A 270 -13.94 2.00 1.94
CA ALA A 270 -12.57 2.03 2.43
C ALA A 270 -12.41 1.18 3.71
N ARG A 271 -13.32 1.36 4.69
CA ARG A 271 -13.43 0.51 5.87
C ARG A 271 -13.71 -0.95 5.52
N ALA A 272 -14.69 -1.24 4.65
CA ALA A 272 -15.04 -2.61 4.26
C ALA A 272 -13.84 -3.38 3.66
N VAL A 273 -13.00 -2.69 2.88
CA VAL A 273 -11.76 -3.26 2.32
C VAL A 273 -10.74 -3.52 3.42
N GLU A 274 -10.50 -2.58 4.33
CA GLU A 274 -9.53 -2.71 5.44
C GLU A 274 -9.91 -3.82 6.44
N GLU A 275 -11.20 -3.96 6.74
CA GLU A 275 -11.72 -5.11 7.50
C GLU A 275 -11.56 -6.41 6.70
N GLY A 276 -11.86 -6.37 5.40
CA GLY A 276 -11.70 -7.47 4.46
C GLY A 276 -10.28 -8.02 4.39
N ILE A 277 -9.24 -7.18 4.43
CA ILE A 277 -7.84 -7.62 4.48
C ILE A 277 -7.59 -8.55 5.67
N GLY A 278 -8.30 -8.36 6.80
CA GLY A 278 -8.21 -9.26 7.95
C GLY A 278 -8.76 -10.65 7.66
N VAL A 279 -10.02 -10.74 7.21
CA VAL A 279 -10.77 -12.01 7.10
C VAL A 279 -10.59 -12.76 5.78
N ILE A 280 -10.07 -12.13 4.72
CA ILE A 280 -9.96 -12.78 3.40
C ILE A 280 -8.76 -13.74 3.33
N LYS A 281 -8.94 -14.95 2.77
CA LYS A 281 -7.84 -15.89 2.50
C LYS A 281 -6.89 -15.32 1.41
N PRO A 282 -5.61 -15.71 1.35
CA PRO A 282 -4.65 -15.18 0.36
C PRO A 282 -5.08 -15.30 -1.11
N SER A 283 -5.79 -16.36 -1.49
CA SER A 283 -6.37 -16.57 -2.84
C SER A 283 -7.78 -16.00 -3.00
N GLY A 284 -8.21 -15.17 -2.05
CA GLY A 284 -9.53 -14.54 -2.06
C GLY A 284 -9.62 -13.34 -2.99
N ILE A 285 -10.85 -12.98 -3.35
CA ILE A 285 -11.19 -11.88 -4.24
C ILE A 285 -12.34 -11.11 -3.59
N MET A 286 -12.22 -9.78 -3.53
CA MET A 286 -13.35 -8.91 -3.21
C MET A 286 -14.01 -8.44 -4.51
N ILE A 287 -15.33 -8.26 -4.54
CA ILE A 287 -16.06 -7.78 -5.71
C ILE A 287 -17.08 -6.73 -5.26
N PHE A 288 -16.94 -5.49 -5.72
CA PHE A 288 -17.83 -4.40 -5.31
C PHE A 288 -18.44 -3.67 -6.50
N ASN A 289 -19.65 -3.16 -6.27
CA ASN A 289 -20.33 -2.23 -7.17
C ASN A 289 -19.87 -0.79 -6.89
N MET A 290 -19.47 -0.05 -7.92
CA MET A 290 -18.90 1.29 -7.80
C MET A 290 -19.67 2.30 -8.65
N GLY A 291 -20.28 3.27 -7.98
CA GLY A 291 -20.89 4.44 -8.61
C GLY A 291 -19.85 5.33 -9.28
N GLY A 292 -19.75 5.23 -10.61
CA GLY A 292 -18.75 5.91 -11.44
C GLY A 292 -18.83 7.43 -11.46
N ARG A 293 -19.83 8.05 -10.77
CA ARG A 293 -19.95 9.50 -10.60
C ARG A 293 -18.64 10.14 -10.08
N LEU A 294 -17.88 9.44 -9.25
CA LEU A 294 -16.60 9.87 -8.66
C LEU A 294 -15.40 9.80 -9.63
N GLY A 295 -15.62 9.35 -10.86
CA GLY A 295 -14.58 9.10 -11.83
C GLY A 295 -13.81 7.80 -11.60
N GLN A 296 -13.39 7.17 -12.69
CA GLN A 296 -12.88 5.80 -12.67
C GLN A 296 -11.53 5.68 -11.93
N GLY A 297 -10.69 6.71 -12.04
CA GLY A 297 -9.40 6.77 -11.32
C GLY A 297 -9.55 6.78 -9.80
N VAL A 298 -10.55 7.48 -9.26
CA VAL A 298 -10.81 7.51 -7.80
C VAL A 298 -11.31 6.14 -7.33
N CYS A 299 -12.25 5.55 -8.07
CA CYS A 299 -12.81 4.22 -7.76
C CYS A 299 -11.75 3.10 -7.78
N LYS A 300 -10.71 3.24 -8.60
CA LYS A 300 -9.53 2.35 -8.62
C LYS A 300 -8.56 2.63 -7.47
N ARG A 301 -8.12 3.89 -7.33
CA ARG A 301 -7.07 4.28 -6.37
C ARG A 301 -7.42 3.92 -4.93
N LEU A 302 -8.71 4.00 -4.57
CA LEU A 302 -9.28 3.51 -3.29
C LEU A 302 -8.74 2.12 -2.86
N PHE A 303 -8.56 1.21 -3.82
CA PHE A 303 -8.11 -0.16 -3.59
C PHE A 303 -6.63 -0.37 -3.96
N GLU A 304 -6.15 0.27 -5.04
CA GLU A 304 -4.74 0.19 -5.45
C GLU A 304 -3.84 0.66 -4.29
N ARG A 305 -4.19 1.78 -3.63
CA ARG A 305 -3.47 2.30 -2.46
C ARG A 305 -3.47 1.37 -1.24
N ARG A 306 -4.42 0.42 -1.19
CA ARG A 306 -4.55 -0.60 -0.13
C ARG A 306 -3.89 -1.93 -0.51
N GLY A 307 -3.14 -1.96 -1.61
CA GLY A 307 -2.34 -3.10 -2.04
C GLY A 307 -3.10 -4.10 -2.91
N PHE A 308 -4.15 -3.69 -3.62
CA PHE A 308 -4.88 -4.56 -4.53
C PHE A 308 -4.46 -4.36 -6.00
N ARG A 309 -4.60 -5.42 -6.82
CA ARG A 309 -4.82 -5.30 -8.27
C ARG A 309 -6.31 -5.10 -8.53
N VAL A 310 -6.67 -4.30 -9.53
CA VAL A 310 -8.05 -3.86 -9.80
C VAL A 310 -8.45 -4.11 -11.25
N ASP A 311 -9.32 -5.09 -11.45
CA ASP A 311 -9.87 -5.45 -12.75
C ASP A 311 -11.33 -5.02 -12.85
N LYS A 312 -11.71 -4.40 -13.97
CA LYS A 312 -13.11 -4.04 -14.24
C LYS A 312 -13.81 -5.20 -14.93
N LEU A 313 -14.86 -5.72 -14.30
CA LEU A 313 -15.63 -6.87 -14.76
C LEU A 313 -16.75 -6.45 -15.69
N TRP A 314 -17.46 -5.39 -15.30
CA TRP A 314 -18.64 -4.92 -15.99
C TRP A 314 -18.84 -3.42 -15.77
N GLN A 315 -19.51 -2.78 -16.72
CA GLN A 315 -19.98 -1.41 -16.59
C GLN A 315 -21.21 -1.19 -17.45
N THR A 316 -22.22 -0.56 -16.86
CA THR A 316 -23.36 0.02 -17.58
C THR A 316 -23.47 1.51 -17.28
N LYS A 317 -24.51 2.18 -17.78
CA LYS A 317 -24.92 3.53 -17.38
C LYS A 317 -26.35 3.44 -16.83
N ILE A 318 -26.62 4.12 -15.71
CA ILE A 318 -27.95 4.19 -15.09
C ILE A 318 -28.41 5.64 -14.97
N LEU A 319 -29.72 5.89 -15.04
CA LEU A 319 -30.26 7.24 -14.89
C LEU A 319 -30.05 7.74 -13.45
N GLN A 320 -29.73 9.03 -13.30
CA GLN A 320 -29.84 9.68 -12.01
C GLN A 320 -31.33 9.87 -11.70
N ALA A 321 -31.83 9.27 -10.62
CA ALA A 321 -33.25 9.40 -10.26
C ALA A 321 -33.60 10.87 -9.97
N SER A 322 -34.59 11.40 -10.69
CA SER A 322 -34.91 12.83 -10.74
C SER A 322 -36.27 13.15 -10.08
N GLU A 323 -36.19 13.78 -8.91
CA GLU A 323 -37.20 14.68 -8.29
C GLU A 323 -38.63 14.16 -7.98
N LEU A 324 -39.04 12.93 -8.33
CA LEU A 324 -40.47 12.55 -8.29
C LEU A 324 -40.95 11.62 -7.16
N LEU A 325 -40.10 10.79 -6.53
CA LEU A 325 -40.40 10.16 -5.23
C LEU A 325 -39.11 9.95 -4.40
N PHE A 326 -39.19 10.33 -3.12
CA PHE A 326 -38.29 10.05 -1.97
C PHE A 326 -36.77 10.25 -2.05
N ALA A 327 -36.13 10.32 -3.21
CA ALA A 327 -34.67 10.42 -3.32
C ALA A 327 -34.12 11.84 -3.02
N SER A 328 -33.88 12.17 -1.75
CA SER A 328 -32.97 13.25 -1.35
C SER A 328 -31.51 12.97 -1.77
N ASP A 329 -31.18 11.68 -1.87
CA ASP A 329 -29.80 11.18 -1.86
C ASP A 329 -29.16 11.15 -3.27
N THR A 330 -29.93 11.58 -4.28
CA THR A 330 -29.50 11.74 -5.66
C THR A 330 -29.24 13.19 -6.06
N ASP A 331 -29.38 14.16 -5.15
CA ASP A 331 -28.97 15.55 -5.43
C ASP A 331 -27.45 15.63 -5.65
N ILE A 332 -27.07 16.28 -6.76
CA ILE A 332 -25.68 16.49 -7.17
C ILE A 332 -25.18 17.91 -6.84
N SER A 333 -25.95 18.73 -6.12
CA SER A 333 -25.53 20.07 -5.66
C SER A 333 -24.28 20.03 -4.78
N ALA A 334 -24.15 19.03 -3.90
CA ALA A 334 -22.94 18.81 -3.10
C ALA A 334 -21.70 18.55 -3.98
N LEU A 335 -21.87 17.79 -5.08
CA LEU A 335 -20.81 17.53 -6.06
C LEU A 335 -20.44 18.81 -6.82
N VAL A 336 -21.40 19.67 -7.15
CA VAL A 336 -21.17 20.98 -7.77
C VAL A 336 -20.31 21.90 -6.88
N GLU A 337 -20.56 21.91 -5.57
CA GLU A 337 -19.75 22.68 -4.61
C GLU A 337 -18.36 22.05 -4.37
N ILE A 338 -18.21 20.73 -4.40
CA ILE A 338 -16.87 20.09 -4.38
C ILE A 338 -16.08 20.49 -5.66
N GLU A 339 -16.70 20.39 -6.84
CA GLU A 339 -16.07 20.68 -8.14
C GLU A 339 -15.67 22.17 -8.31
N LYS A 340 -16.21 23.05 -7.46
CA LYS A 340 -15.93 24.49 -7.36
C LYS A 340 -14.75 24.81 -6.45
N ASN A 341 -14.47 23.96 -5.45
CA ASN A 341 -13.41 24.14 -4.46
C ASN A 341 -12.24 23.15 -4.63
N SER A 342 -12.35 22.19 -5.56
CA SER A 342 -11.37 21.14 -5.85
C SER A 342 -11.05 21.08 -7.35
N PRO A 343 -9.81 20.70 -7.76
CA PRO A 343 -9.49 20.41 -9.16
C PRO A 343 -10.11 19.10 -9.68
N HIS A 344 -10.75 18.30 -8.81
CA HIS A 344 -11.44 17.08 -9.20
C HIS A 344 -12.60 17.35 -10.18
N ARG A 345 -12.92 16.35 -11.02
CA ARG A 345 -14.09 16.35 -11.92
C ARG A 345 -14.86 15.05 -11.77
N PHE A 346 -16.16 15.17 -11.60
CA PHE A 346 -17.09 14.05 -11.58
C PHE A 346 -17.44 13.57 -13.01
N GLU A 347 -17.80 12.30 -13.18
CA GLU A 347 -18.16 11.67 -14.47
C GLU A 347 -19.68 11.42 -14.57
N PHE A 348 -20.39 12.31 -15.26
CA PHE A 348 -21.81 12.16 -15.65
C PHE A 348 -21.96 12.11 -17.18
N PHE A 349 -23.10 11.68 -17.69
CA PHE A 349 -23.39 11.61 -19.14
C PHE A 349 -24.78 12.20 -19.47
N MET A 350 -24.93 12.72 -20.68
CA MET A 350 -26.20 13.24 -21.21
C MET A 350 -27.06 12.08 -21.73
N GLY A 351 -27.95 11.59 -20.87
CA GLY A 351 -28.73 10.36 -21.10
C GLY A 351 -27.85 9.10 -21.21
N LEU A 352 -28.49 7.95 -21.35
CA LEU A 352 -27.81 6.64 -21.41
C LEU A 352 -26.89 6.50 -22.64
N SER A 353 -27.25 7.15 -23.76
CA SER A 353 -26.48 7.12 -25.01
C SER A 353 -25.34 8.15 -25.08
N GLY A 354 -25.12 8.97 -24.05
CA GLY A 354 -24.03 9.95 -24.06
C GLY A 354 -22.69 9.30 -23.76
N ASP A 355 -21.71 9.38 -24.66
CA ASP A 355 -20.42 8.70 -24.52
C ASP A 355 -19.27 9.57 -24.00
N LEU A 356 -19.41 10.90 -24.06
CA LEU A 356 -18.45 11.83 -23.47
C LEU A 356 -18.89 12.23 -22.05
N PRO A 357 -18.01 12.13 -21.03
CA PRO A 357 -18.36 12.54 -19.68
C PRO A 357 -18.43 14.07 -19.56
N ILE A 358 -19.43 14.54 -18.84
CA ILE A 358 -19.63 15.92 -18.42
C ILE A 358 -19.45 16.03 -16.90
N CYS A 359 -18.96 17.18 -16.44
CA CYS A 359 -18.68 17.42 -15.02
C CYS A 359 -19.97 17.76 -14.24
N ALA A 360 -19.95 17.67 -12.91
CA ALA A 360 -21.13 17.88 -12.06
C ALA A 360 -21.84 19.22 -12.33
N ARG A 361 -21.09 20.31 -12.52
CA ARG A 361 -21.65 21.63 -12.89
C ARG A 361 -22.48 21.58 -14.19
N THR A 362 -21.98 20.90 -15.22
CA THR A 362 -22.67 20.77 -16.50
C THR A 362 -23.86 19.83 -16.38
N ALA A 363 -23.74 18.73 -15.63
CA ALA A 363 -24.81 17.79 -15.37
C ALA A 363 -25.98 18.42 -14.61
N TRP A 364 -25.70 19.20 -13.56
CA TRP A 364 -26.70 19.92 -12.77
C TRP A 364 -27.44 20.98 -13.60
N ALA A 365 -26.70 21.79 -14.37
CA ALA A 365 -27.29 22.79 -15.26
C ALA A 365 -28.15 22.16 -16.37
N TYR A 366 -27.72 21.02 -16.95
CA TYR A 366 -28.50 20.29 -17.94
C TYR A 366 -29.74 19.63 -17.33
N GLY A 367 -29.63 19.05 -16.13
CA GLY A 367 -30.74 18.49 -15.36
C GLY A 367 -31.83 19.52 -15.05
N LYS A 368 -31.45 20.69 -14.52
CA LYS A 368 -32.38 21.81 -14.26
C LYS A 368 -32.96 22.46 -15.53
N ALA A 369 -32.41 22.16 -16.72
CA ALA A 369 -32.99 22.50 -18.01
C ALA A 369 -33.95 21.41 -18.57
N GLY A 370 -34.28 20.38 -17.79
CA GLY A 370 -35.12 19.25 -18.20
C GLY A 370 -34.37 18.14 -18.94
N GLY A 371 -33.04 18.20 -19.00
CA GLY A 371 -32.20 17.16 -19.57
C GLY A 371 -32.11 15.92 -18.67
N ARG A 372 -32.10 14.72 -19.26
CA ARG A 372 -31.83 13.49 -18.50
C ARG A 372 -30.34 13.30 -18.32
N ILE A 373 -29.89 13.08 -17.10
CA ILE A 373 -28.50 12.73 -16.77
C ILE A 373 -28.40 11.27 -16.33
N SER A 374 -27.28 10.63 -16.66
CA SER A 374 -26.91 9.30 -16.18
C SER A 374 -25.49 9.32 -15.61
N HIS A 375 -25.14 8.29 -14.85
CA HIS A 375 -23.76 8.03 -14.46
C HIS A 375 -23.39 6.58 -14.77
N ALA A 376 -22.09 6.31 -14.89
CA ALA A 376 -21.61 4.94 -15.05
C ALA A 376 -21.77 4.15 -13.75
N LEU A 377 -22.17 2.88 -13.83
CA LEU A 377 -22.14 1.96 -12.70
C LEU A 377 -21.25 0.78 -13.09
N SER A 378 -20.21 0.52 -12.28
CA SER A 378 -19.12 -0.40 -12.63
C SER A 378 -18.90 -1.46 -11.56
N VAL A 379 -18.80 -2.72 -11.97
CA VAL A 379 -18.45 -3.83 -11.08
C VAL A 379 -16.97 -4.17 -11.29
N TYR A 380 -16.22 -4.25 -10.20
CA TYR A 380 -14.78 -4.50 -10.19
C TYR A 380 -14.44 -5.69 -9.29
N SER A 381 -13.43 -6.47 -9.67
CA SER A 381 -12.78 -7.45 -8.78
C SER A 381 -11.45 -6.91 -8.26
N TYR A 382 -11.17 -7.25 -7.01
CA TYR A 382 -10.01 -6.77 -6.26
C TYR A 382 -9.29 -7.97 -5.66
N GLN A 383 -8.03 -8.17 -6.03
CA GLN A 383 -7.17 -9.22 -5.46
C GLN A 383 -5.94 -8.60 -4.79
N LEU A 384 -5.60 -9.06 -3.59
CA LEU A 384 -4.42 -8.59 -2.88
C LEU A 384 -3.12 -8.92 -3.64
N ARG A 385 -2.30 -7.90 -3.86
CA ARG A 385 -0.86 -8.04 -4.13
C ARG A 385 -0.23 -8.64 -2.87
N GLN A 386 0.67 -9.62 -3.04
CA GLN A 386 1.40 -10.28 -1.95
C GLN A 386 0.63 -10.41 -0.61
N PRO A 387 -0.43 -11.23 -0.54
CA PRO A 387 -1.47 -11.10 0.48
C PRO A 387 -0.97 -11.23 1.94
N ASN A 388 0.06 -12.06 2.18
CA ASN A 388 0.62 -12.25 3.52
C ASN A 388 1.40 -11.02 3.99
N GLN A 389 2.04 -10.32 3.05
CA GLN A 389 2.79 -9.09 3.28
C GLN A 389 1.83 -7.93 3.56
N VAL A 390 0.82 -7.72 2.70
CA VAL A 390 -0.19 -6.67 2.93
C VAL A 390 -0.96 -6.89 4.23
N LYS A 391 -1.34 -8.13 4.57
CA LYS A 391 -1.94 -8.46 5.87
C LYS A 391 -1.10 -7.98 7.05
N LYS A 392 0.22 -8.24 7.05
CA LYS A 392 1.14 -7.78 8.11
C LYS A 392 1.18 -6.25 8.26
N ILE A 393 1.17 -5.51 7.15
CA ILE A 393 1.15 -4.03 7.17
C ILE A 393 -0.12 -3.53 7.87
N PHE A 394 -1.29 -4.01 7.44
CA PHE A 394 -2.57 -3.59 8.02
C PHE A 394 -2.81 -4.15 9.45
N GLU A 395 -2.17 -5.25 9.83
CA GLU A 395 -2.17 -5.77 11.20
C GLU A 395 -1.34 -4.89 12.16
N PHE A 396 -0.21 -4.35 11.69
CA PHE A 396 0.61 -3.40 12.44
C PHE A 396 -0.11 -2.07 12.64
N LEU A 397 -0.66 -1.49 11.56
CA LEU A 397 -1.31 -0.17 11.58
C LEU A 397 -2.52 -0.06 12.52
N LYS A 398 -3.22 -1.17 12.79
CA LYS A 398 -4.34 -1.23 13.75
C LYS A 398 -3.95 -0.83 15.18
N ASN A 399 -2.68 -0.89 15.56
CA ASN A 399 -2.22 -0.61 16.92
C ASN A 399 -1.93 0.89 17.13
N GLY A 400 -2.90 1.75 16.80
CA GLY A 400 -2.88 3.20 17.08
C GLY A 400 -2.31 4.11 15.99
N PHE A 401 -1.85 3.58 14.85
CA PHE A 401 -1.18 4.36 13.79
C PHE A 401 -2.16 4.99 12.77
N HIS A 402 -3.26 5.59 13.23
CA HIS A 402 -4.33 6.09 12.36
C HIS A 402 -3.86 7.15 11.33
N GLU A 403 -2.97 8.07 11.71
CA GLU A 403 -2.39 9.09 10.81
C GLU A 403 -1.49 8.47 9.71
N ILE A 404 -0.84 7.34 10.00
CA ILE A 404 -0.03 6.60 9.02
C ILE A 404 -0.96 5.77 8.11
N SER A 405 -2.05 5.22 8.66
CA SER A 405 -3.05 4.51 7.87
C SER A 405 -3.76 5.39 6.83
N SER A 406 -3.95 6.69 7.12
CA SER A 406 -4.56 7.63 6.17
C SER A 406 -3.62 8.03 5.02
N SER A 407 -2.30 7.92 5.24
CA SER A 407 -1.24 8.35 4.32
C SER A 407 -0.57 7.21 3.56
N LEU A 408 -0.78 5.95 3.96
CA LEU A 408 -0.32 4.77 3.22
C LEU A 408 -0.81 4.80 1.76
N ASP A 409 0.10 4.57 0.81
CA ASP A 409 -0.22 4.32 -0.59
C ASP A 409 0.63 3.18 -1.15
N LEU A 410 -0.03 2.04 -1.40
CA LEU A 410 0.52 0.84 -2.04
C LEU A 410 0.16 0.75 -3.53
N SER A 411 -0.21 1.87 -4.17
CA SER A 411 -0.36 1.92 -5.63
C SER A 411 1.00 2.05 -6.30
N PHE A 412 1.19 1.28 -7.38
CA PHE A 412 2.43 1.23 -8.15
C PHE A 412 2.08 1.08 -9.63
N GLU A 413 2.72 1.86 -10.50
CA GLU A 413 2.55 1.73 -11.96
C GLU A 413 3.25 0.47 -12.51
N ASP A 414 4.32 0.02 -11.86
CA ASP A 414 5.08 -1.18 -12.20
C ASP A 414 4.95 -2.25 -11.09
N ASP A 415 4.53 -3.45 -11.49
CA ASP A 415 4.37 -4.60 -10.59
C ASP A 415 5.68 -5.07 -9.96
N SER A 416 6.83 -4.83 -10.60
CA SER A 416 8.15 -5.16 -10.04
C SER A 416 8.56 -4.24 -8.89
N VAL A 417 8.15 -2.97 -8.93
CA VAL A 417 8.32 -2.03 -7.80
C VAL A 417 7.38 -2.38 -6.65
N ALA A 418 6.16 -2.84 -6.96
CA ALA A 418 5.26 -3.40 -5.95
C ALA A 418 5.86 -4.65 -5.29
N ASP A 419 6.48 -5.53 -6.09
CA ASP A 419 7.07 -6.77 -5.60
C ASP A 419 8.32 -6.57 -4.71
N GLU A 420 8.97 -5.40 -4.79
CA GLU A 420 10.08 -4.98 -3.91
C GLU A 420 9.60 -4.21 -2.66
N LYS A 421 8.69 -3.23 -2.83
CA LYS A 421 8.27 -2.33 -1.74
C LYS A 421 7.20 -2.91 -0.81
N ILE A 422 6.31 -3.79 -1.28
CA ILE A 422 5.30 -4.45 -0.41
C ILE A 422 5.92 -5.42 0.61
N PRO A 423 6.90 -6.30 0.27
CA PRO A 423 7.60 -7.08 1.29
C PRO A 423 8.28 -6.20 2.32
N PHE A 424 8.98 -5.15 1.88
CA PHE A 424 9.73 -4.24 2.73
C PHE A 424 8.86 -3.67 3.87
N LEU A 425 7.74 -3.04 3.52
CA LEU A 425 6.78 -2.50 4.49
C LEU A 425 6.29 -3.58 5.48
N ALA A 426 6.04 -4.81 5.01
CA ALA A 426 5.65 -5.93 5.87
C ALA A 426 6.76 -6.43 6.81
N TYR A 427 8.04 -6.27 6.43
CA TYR A 427 9.17 -6.56 7.31
C TYR A 427 9.34 -5.46 8.37
N LEU A 428 9.33 -4.18 7.99
CA LEU A 428 9.36 -3.08 8.97
C LEU A 428 8.23 -3.24 10.00
N ALA A 429 7.01 -3.46 9.52
CA ALA A 429 5.83 -3.71 10.36
C ALA A 429 5.99 -4.89 11.32
N SER A 430 6.81 -5.90 10.97
CA SER A 430 7.15 -7.00 11.87
C SER A 430 8.21 -6.57 12.88
N VAL A 431 9.30 -5.92 12.44
CA VAL A 431 10.40 -5.49 13.33
C VAL A 431 9.94 -4.47 14.37
N LEU A 432 9.16 -3.46 13.96
CA LEU A 432 8.59 -2.44 14.86
C LEU A 432 7.53 -3.01 15.84
N LYS A 433 6.98 -4.19 15.55
CA LYS A 433 6.04 -4.89 16.43
C LYS A 433 6.74 -5.84 17.41
N GLU A 434 7.87 -6.41 17.00
CA GLU A 434 8.59 -7.47 17.74
C GLU A 434 9.74 -6.93 18.61
N ARG A 435 10.22 -5.70 18.39
CA ARG A 435 11.36 -5.11 19.12
C ARG A 435 10.94 -3.93 19.99
N SER A 436 11.27 -3.99 21.28
CA SER A 436 11.18 -2.84 22.20
C SER A 436 12.42 -1.94 22.18
N PHE A 437 13.58 -2.51 21.87
CA PHE A 437 14.85 -1.79 21.75
C PHE A 437 15.61 -2.28 20.51
N PHE A 438 16.68 -1.57 20.21
CA PHE A 438 17.41 -1.70 18.96
C PHE A 438 18.94 -1.54 19.22
N PRO A 439 19.88 -2.31 18.63
CA PRO A 439 21.30 -2.25 19.01
C PRO A 439 22.12 -1.35 18.07
N TYR A 440 23.22 -0.83 18.60
CA TYR A 440 24.13 0.12 17.94
C TYR A 440 24.97 -0.54 16.81
N GLU A 441 25.01 0.05 15.61
CA GLU A 441 25.87 -0.41 14.50
C GLU A 441 27.28 0.23 14.53
N PRO A 442 28.32 -0.40 13.94
CA PRO A 442 29.67 0.15 13.91
C PRO A 442 29.80 1.43 13.07
N PRO A 443 30.71 2.37 13.42
CA PRO A 443 30.99 3.58 12.62
C PRO A 443 31.42 3.38 11.15
N ALA A 444 31.73 2.13 10.75
CA ALA A 444 32.03 1.77 9.36
C ALA A 444 30.78 1.44 8.50
N GLY A 445 29.58 1.46 9.10
CA GLY A 445 28.35 0.87 8.55
C GLY A 445 28.23 -0.62 8.84
N SER A 446 27.03 -1.18 8.65
CA SER A 446 26.71 -2.53 9.11
C SER A 446 27.62 -3.62 8.54
N LYS A 447 28.02 -4.57 9.41
CA LYS A 447 28.91 -5.67 9.02
C LYS A 447 28.24 -6.57 7.95
N ARG A 448 26.91 -6.72 7.94
CA ARG A 448 26.19 -7.48 6.90
C ARG A 448 26.03 -6.70 5.59
N PHE A 449 25.78 -5.39 5.63
CA PHE A 449 25.81 -4.56 4.42
C PHE A 449 27.20 -4.63 3.75
N ARG A 450 28.26 -4.39 4.52
CA ARG A 450 29.66 -4.47 4.03
C ARG A 450 30.03 -5.85 3.49
N ASN A 451 29.63 -6.93 4.17
CA ASN A 451 29.81 -8.30 3.68
C ASN A 451 29.14 -8.51 2.31
N LEU A 452 27.94 -7.97 2.09
CA LEU A 452 27.20 -8.18 0.84
C LEU A 452 27.71 -7.32 -0.32
N ILE A 453 28.28 -6.13 -0.04
CA ILE A 453 29.07 -5.39 -1.05
C ILE A 453 30.33 -6.19 -1.43
N ALA A 454 31.03 -6.75 -0.45
CA ALA A 454 32.19 -7.61 -0.71
C ALA A 454 31.81 -8.87 -1.52
N ASP A 455 30.72 -9.56 -1.17
CA ASP A 455 30.22 -10.72 -1.92
C ASP A 455 29.70 -10.35 -3.33
N PHE A 456 29.12 -9.16 -3.54
CA PHE A 456 28.80 -8.66 -4.88
C PHE A 456 30.08 -8.54 -5.74
N MET A 457 31.07 -7.81 -5.23
CA MET A 457 32.34 -7.58 -5.92
C MET A 457 33.08 -8.90 -6.19
N LYS A 458 33.04 -9.85 -5.25
CA LYS A 458 33.59 -11.21 -5.35
C LYS A 458 32.88 -12.08 -6.40
N LYS A 459 31.56 -12.01 -6.47
CA LYS A 459 30.73 -12.88 -7.31
C LYS A 459 30.57 -12.38 -8.75
N TYR A 460 30.39 -11.08 -8.96
CA TYR A 460 30.05 -10.49 -10.27
C TYR A 460 31.22 -9.73 -10.92
N HIS A 461 32.15 -9.19 -10.13
CA HIS A 461 33.35 -8.51 -10.62
C HIS A 461 34.66 -9.27 -10.35
N HIS A 462 34.60 -10.41 -9.64
CA HIS A 462 35.73 -11.27 -9.27
C HIS A 462 36.82 -10.59 -8.40
N ILE A 463 36.45 -9.53 -7.68
CA ILE A 463 37.35 -8.81 -6.75
C ILE A 463 37.24 -9.45 -5.36
N LEU A 464 38.32 -9.99 -4.83
CA LEU A 464 38.36 -10.74 -3.56
C LEU A 464 38.39 -9.84 -2.31
N LEU A 465 37.36 -9.01 -2.13
CA LEU A 465 37.18 -8.16 -0.95
C LEU A 465 36.62 -8.92 0.26
N ASN A 466 36.76 -8.32 1.44
CA ASN A 466 36.03 -8.64 2.67
C ASN A 466 35.38 -7.36 3.26
N ALA A 467 34.61 -7.46 4.35
CA ALA A 467 33.91 -6.31 4.93
C ALA A 467 34.83 -5.21 5.48
N ASP A 468 36.08 -5.51 5.83
CA ASP A 468 37.07 -4.55 6.34
C ASP A 468 37.88 -3.89 5.22
N ASN A 469 37.53 -4.15 3.96
CA ASN A 469 37.90 -3.32 2.80
C ASN A 469 36.87 -2.23 2.48
N VAL A 470 35.69 -2.25 3.10
CA VAL A 470 34.52 -1.42 2.72
C VAL A 470 34.14 -0.49 3.88
N VAL A 471 33.89 0.79 3.62
CA VAL A 471 33.29 1.74 4.59
C VAL A 471 32.05 2.35 3.96
N VAL A 472 30.94 2.43 4.70
CA VAL A 472 29.67 3.04 4.24
C VAL A 472 29.58 4.50 4.69
N PHE A 473 29.03 5.37 3.85
CA PHE A 473 28.82 6.78 4.10
C PHE A 473 27.39 7.22 3.69
N PRO A 474 26.79 8.23 4.35
CA PRO A 474 25.46 8.74 4.01
C PRO A 474 25.34 9.23 2.57
N SER A 475 26.39 9.84 2.02
CA SER A 475 26.47 10.17 0.59
C SER A 475 27.91 10.31 0.08
N ARG A 476 28.05 10.41 -1.24
CA ARG A 476 29.34 10.75 -1.91
C ARG A 476 29.96 12.02 -1.33
N ALA A 477 29.15 13.05 -1.07
CA ALA A 477 29.61 14.32 -0.53
C ALA A 477 30.21 14.14 0.88
N VAL A 478 29.53 13.39 1.75
CA VAL A 478 30.02 13.12 3.11
C VAL A 478 31.32 12.32 3.09
N ALA A 479 31.46 11.31 2.21
CA ALA A 479 32.70 10.56 2.04
C ALA A 479 33.89 11.44 1.60
N ILE A 480 33.64 12.34 0.65
CA ILE A 480 34.62 13.29 0.11
C ILE A 480 35.05 14.33 1.17
N GLU A 481 34.09 14.90 1.91
CA GLU A 481 34.37 15.84 2.99
C GLU A 481 35.13 15.17 4.15
N ASN A 482 34.76 13.94 4.54
CA ASN A 482 35.49 13.15 5.54
C ASN A 482 36.95 12.96 5.12
N ALA A 483 37.21 12.58 3.86
CA ALA A 483 38.56 12.41 3.34
C ALA A 483 39.38 13.72 3.37
N LEU A 484 38.81 14.84 2.92
CA LEU A 484 39.48 16.15 2.94
C LEU A 484 39.80 16.61 4.36
N ARG A 485 38.87 16.45 5.31
CA ARG A 485 39.10 16.80 6.73
C ARG A 485 40.16 15.91 7.37
N LEU A 486 40.13 14.59 7.13
CA LEU A 486 41.06 13.60 7.70
C LEU A 486 42.54 13.85 7.34
N PHE A 487 42.83 14.20 6.08
CA PHE A 487 44.19 14.56 5.67
C PHE A 487 44.55 16.02 5.93
N SER A 488 43.55 16.90 6.02
CA SER A 488 43.71 18.36 6.15
C SER A 488 44.76 18.93 5.17
N PRO A 489 44.67 18.63 3.86
CA PRO A 489 45.69 19.05 2.91
C PRO A 489 45.68 20.56 2.70
N ARG A 490 46.84 21.16 2.41
CA ARG A 490 46.91 22.59 2.03
C ARG A 490 46.35 22.83 0.64
N LEU A 491 46.51 21.85 -0.25
CA LEU A 491 45.99 21.85 -1.61
C LEU A 491 45.40 20.48 -1.96
N ALA A 492 44.13 20.49 -2.34
CA ALA A 492 43.45 19.39 -3.00
C ALA A 492 42.95 19.80 -4.39
N ILE A 493 42.83 18.82 -5.29
CA ILE A 493 42.15 18.98 -6.59
C ILE A 493 40.90 18.10 -6.57
N VAL A 494 39.75 18.65 -6.99
CA VAL A 494 38.45 17.96 -6.96
C VAL A 494 37.71 18.16 -8.29
N ASP A 495 37.14 17.08 -8.82
CA ASP A 495 36.23 17.06 -9.98
C ASP A 495 35.07 18.07 -9.82
N GLU A 496 34.84 18.92 -10.81
CA GLU A 496 33.80 19.98 -10.84
C GLU A 496 32.36 19.47 -10.58
N CYS A 497 32.07 18.19 -10.81
CA CYS A 497 30.76 17.60 -10.51
C CYS A 497 30.62 17.24 -9.02
N LEU A 498 31.72 17.14 -8.28
CA LEU A 498 31.79 16.72 -6.88
C LEU A 498 31.98 17.89 -5.89
N THR A 499 32.40 19.07 -6.37
CA THR A 499 32.65 20.26 -5.51
C THR A 499 31.39 20.93 -4.96
N ARG A 500 30.23 20.72 -5.61
CA ARG A 500 28.95 21.41 -5.32
C ARG A 500 28.50 21.39 -3.85
N HIS A 501 28.87 20.35 -3.11
CA HIS A 501 28.45 20.12 -1.73
C HIS A 501 29.54 20.49 -0.71
N LEU A 502 30.73 20.93 -1.16
CA LEU A 502 31.84 21.29 -0.28
C LEU A 502 31.64 22.67 0.37
N PRO A 503 32.19 22.88 1.58
CA PRO A 503 32.24 24.20 2.22
C PRO A 503 32.85 25.26 1.30
N LYS A 504 32.04 26.26 0.90
CA LYS A 504 32.42 27.31 -0.07
C LYS A 504 33.74 28.01 0.25
N GLN A 505 34.07 28.16 1.53
CA GLN A 505 35.34 28.71 2.01
C GLN A 505 36.57 28.04 1.38
N TRP A 506 36.56 26.71 1.21
CA TRP A 506 37.66 25.94 0.61
C TRP A 506 37.83 26.20 -0.89
N LEU A 507 36.75 26.60 -1.58
CA LEU A 507 36.74 26.94 -3.01
C LEU A 507 37.14 28.40 -3.25
N THR A 508 37.02 29.27 -2.23
CA THR A 508 37.32 30.70 -2.32
C THR A 508 38.72 31.11 -1.86
N SER A 509 39.50 30.21 -1.24
CA SER A 509 40.74 30.54 -0.51
C SER A 509 41.98 30.87 -1.36
N LEU A 510 41.81 31.27 -2.63
CA LEU A 510 42.89 31.86 -3.45
C LEU A 510 43.16 33.31 -3.05
N THR A 511 43.69 33.50 -1.83
CA THR A 511 44.25 34.77 -1.39
C THR A 511 45.46 35.15 -2.24
N ILE A 512 45.25 36.07 -3.18
CA ILE A 512 46.31 36.66 -4.00
C ILE A 512 47.34 37.29 -3.05
N ARG A 513 48.58 36.80 -3.07
CA ARG A 513 49.68 37.35 -2.25
C ARG A 513 49.91 38.82 -2.62
N GLY A 514 49.38 39.74 -1.81
CA GLY A 514 49.27 41.16 -2.20
C GLY A 514 49.20 42.20 -1.07
N THR A 515 49.21 41.82 0.20
CA THR A 515 49.35 42.74 1.36
C THR A 515 49.87 41.99 2.58
N ASP A 516 50.81 42.61 3.30
CA ASP A 516 51.39 42.04 4.52
C ASP A 516 50.51 42.31 5.76
N THR A 517 49.95 41.25 6.33
CA THR A 517 49.51 41.23 7.74
C THR A 517 49.85 39.87 8.36
N GLU A 518 50.96 39.81 9.07
CA GLU A 518 51.35 38.66 9.88
C GLU A 518 50.40 38.53 11.10
N ASN A 519 49.31 37.76 10.98
CA ASN A 519 48.60 37.10 12.10
C ASN A 519 47.41 36.25 11.60
N SER A 520 47.68 35.15 10.89
CA SER A 520 46.70 34.09 10.63
C SER A 520 47.34 32.71 10.81
N SER A 521 47.37 32.26 12.06
CA SER A 521 47.81 30.90 12.40
C SER A 521 46.68 29.89 12.17
N ASP A 522 46.47 29.47 10.92
CA ASP A 522 46.03 28.10 10.64
C ASP A 522 46.28 27.67 9.19
N HIS A 523 46.26 26.35 8.94
CA HIS A 523 46.40 25.79 7.60
C HIS A 523 45.04 25.62 6.92
N GLU A 524 44.54 26.71 6.34
CA GLU A 524 43.30 26.68 5.54
C GLU A 524 43.46 25.79 4.29
N LEU A 525 42.48 24.91 4.08
CA LEU A 525 42.39 23.99 2.94
C LEU A 525 41.96 24.76 1.69
N THR A 526 42.79 24.75 0.65
CA THR A 526 42.40 25.19 -0.70
C THR A 526 42.01 23.99 -1.57
N VAL A 527 40.81 24.03 -2.13
CA VAL A 527 40.31 23.09 -3.15
C VAL A 527 40.30 23.81 -4.49
N ILE A 528 40.97 23.22 -5.49
CA ILE A 528 40.90 23.66 -6.89
C ILE A 528 39.95 22.73 -7.65
N GLU A 529 38.95 23.32 -8.30
CA GLU A 529 38.04 22.60 -9.19
C GLU A 529 38.77 22.18 -10.47
N ALA A 530 38.52 20.96 -10.95
CA ALA A 530 39.15 20.43 -12.15
C ALA A 530 38.15 19.68 -13.05
N PRO A 531 38.37 19.67 -14.38
CA PRO A 531 37.56 18.91 -15.30
C PRO A 531 37.75 17.40 -15.11
N ARG A 532 36.68 16.63 -15.32
CA ARG A 532 36.66 15.16 -15.14
C ARG A 532 37.63 14.38 -16.05
N GLN A 533 38.03 14.93 -17.20
CA GLN A 533 38.88 14.23 -18.17
C GLN A 533 40.27 13.90 -17.59
N SER A 534 40.65 12.62 -17.65
CA SER A 534 41.85 12.10 -16.98
C SER A 534 43.17 12.74 -17.46
N ASP A 535 43.31 13.07 -18.74
CA ASP A 535 44.50 13.74 -19.27
C ASP A 535 44.71 15.14 -18.68
N LEU A 536 43.62 15.92 -18.55
CA LEU A 536 43.65 17.28 -17.99
C LEU A 536 43.90 17.22 -16.48
N MET A 537 43.24 16.28 -15.79
CA MET A 537 43.49 15.98 -14.37
C MET A 537 44.98 15.61 -14.15
N VAL A 538 45.57 14.78 -15.01
CA VAL A 538 46.99 14.42 -14.97
C VAL A 538 47.92 15.63 -15.16
N GLU A 539 47.64 16.54 -16.10
CA GLU A 539 48.45 17.76 -16.22
C GLU A 539 48.36 18.60 -14.96
N LEU A 540 47.15 18.83 -14.43
CA LEU A 540 46.95 19.61 -13.20
C LEU A 540 47.69 19.00 -12.00
N ILE A 541 47.64 17.68 -11.82
CA ILE A 541 48.39 16.98 -10.75
C ILE A 541 49.91 17.19 -10.92
N LYS A 542 50.45 17.05 -12.14
CA LYS A 542 51.88 17.23 -12.43
C LYS A 542 52.36 18.67 -12.22
N LYS A 543 51.51 19.67 -12.48
CA LYS A 543 51.85 21.11 -12.37
C LYS A 543 51.67 21.64 -10.95
N LEU A 544 50.56 21.31 -10.30
CA LEU A 544 50.14 21.90 -9.03
C LEU A 544 50.59 21.07 -7.80
N ARG A 545 50.93 19.79 -8.03
CA ARG A 545 51.42 18.84 -7.01
C ARG A 545 50.55 18.79 -5.72
N PRO A 546 49.24 18.52 -5.85
CA PRO A 546 48.33 18.48 -4.71
C PRO A 546 48.64 17.32 -3.75
N GLN A 547 48.15 17.42 -2.52
CA GLN A 547 48.32 16.36 -1.52
C GLN A 547 47.18 15.33 -1.59
N VAL A 548 45.98 15.75 -2.01
CA VAL A 548 44.82 14.89 -2.27
C VAL A 548 44.22 15.22 -3.63
N VAL A 549 43.81 14.20 -4.37
CA VAL A 549 43.13 14.28 -5.66
C VAL A 549 41.81 13.52 -5.55
N ILE A 550 40.70 14.13 -5.96
CA ILE A 550 39.37 13.52 -5.96
C ILE A 550 38.80 13.67 -7.36
N SER A 551 38.75 12.57 -8.11
CA SER A 551 38.40 12.56 -9.55
C SER A 551 37.21 11.67 -9.81
N GLY A 552 36.27 12.08 -10.66
CA GLY A 552 35.43 11.13 -11.37
C GLY A 552 36.20 10.45 -12.50
N ILE A 553 35.48 9.72 -13.35
CA ILE A 553 35.99 9.18 -14.63
C ILE A 553 34.91 9.31 -15.70
N GLY A 554 35.27 9.73 -16.92
CA GLY A 554 34.32 9.92 -18.02
C GLY A 554 33.85 8.60 -18.64
N ASP A 555 32.65 8.59 -19.23
CA ASP A 555 31.99 7.40 -19.79
C ASP A 555 32.88 6.57 -20.72
N PHE A 556 33.62 7.23 -21.62
CA PHE A 556 34.52 6.58 -22.57
C PHE A 556 35.82 6.10 -21.90
N GLU A 557 36.29 6.79 -20.87
CA GLU A 557 37.49 6.43 -20.11
C GLU A 557 37.23 5.21 -19.23
N ALA A 558 36.03 5.12 -18.64
CA ALA A 558 35.57 4.06 -17.75
C ALA A 558 35.46 2.67 -18.42
N VAL A 559 35.54 2.57 -19.75
CA VAL A 559 35.48 1.28 -20.48
C VAL A 559 36.74 0.41 -20.26
N THR A 560 37.88 1.05 -20.01
CA THR A 560 39.20 0.41 -19.87
C THR A 560 39.93 0.84 -18.60
N SER A 561 40.96 0.11 -18.19
CA SER A 561 41.78 0.49 -17.03
C SER A 561 42.78 1.62 -17.32
N SER A 562 42.90 2.10 -18.57
CA SER A 562 44.04 2.96 -18.99
C SER A 562 44.07 4.31 -18.27
N ALA A 563 42.94 5.01 -18.19
CA ALA A 563 42.82 6.29 -17.50
C ALA A 563 43.09 6.14 -15.99
N PHE A 564 42.56 5.07 -15.37
CA PHE A 564 42.78 4.78 -13.96
C PHE A 564 44.25 4.47 -13.64
N VAL A 565 44.92 3.65 -14.46
CA VAL A 565 46.36 3.36 -14.30
C VAL A 565 47.19 4.65 -14.43
N HIS A 566 46.89 5.50 -15.42
CA HIS A 566 47.59 6.79 -15.58
C HIS A 566 47.41 7.70 -14.36
N LEU A 567 46.20 7.79 -13.80
CA LEU A 567 45.94 8.53 -12.55
C LEU A 567 46.65 7.91 -11.33
N LEU A 568 46.65 6.58 -11.19
CA LEU A 568 47.37 5.86 -10.12
C LEU A 568 48.87 6.12 -10.17
N ASP A 569 49.48 6.06 -11.35
CA ASP A 569 50.93 6.21 -11.49
C ASP A 569 51.37 7.68 -11.28
N VAL A 570 50.63 8.64 -11.83
CA VAL A 570 50.94 10.07 -11.69
C VAL A 570 50.74 10.58 -10.26
N THR A 571 49.71 10.11 -9.56
CA THR A 571 49.55 10.43 -8.13
C THR A 571 50.67 9.81 -7.29
N ARG A 572 51.17 8.61 -7.64
CA ARG A 572 52.34 7.99 -7.02
C ARG A 572 53.64 8.76 -7.27
N GLU A 573 53.87 9.25 -8.49
CA GLU A 573 55.02 10.11 -8.86
C GLU A 573 55.05 11.44 -8.10
N VAL A 574 53.87 11.98 -7.78
CA VAL A 574 53.74 13.28 -7.10
C VAL A 574 53.78 13.15 -5.57
N GLY A 575 53.32 12.03 -5.02
CA GLY A 575 53.09 11.82 -3.58
C GLY A 575 51.67 12.17 -3.12
N SER A 576 50.72 12.23 -4.06
CA SER A 576 49.31 12.54 -3.82
C SER A 576 48.52 11.28 -3.44
N ARG A 577 47.53 11.42 -2.56
CA ARG A 577 46.49 10.40 -2.39
C ARG A 577 45.35 10.59 -3.40
N LEU A 578 44.82 9.50 -3.96
CA LEU A 578 43.78 9.49 -4.98
C LEU A 578 42.46 8.93 -4.41
N PHE A 579 41.37 9.65 -4.61
CA PHE A 579 40.00 9.18 -4.43
C PHE A 579 39.32 9.20 -5.80
N LEU A 580 38.89 8.03 -6.30
CA LEU A 580 38.24 7.91 -7.60
C LEU A 580 36.74 7.62 -7.42
N ASP A 581 35.88 8.55 -7.83
CA ASP A 581 34.43 8.34 -7.91
C ASP A 581 34.08 7.55 -9.16
N ILE A 582 33.62 6.31 -8.99
CA ILE A 582 33.12 5.45 -10.08
C ILE A 582 31.60 5.24 -10.01
N SER A 583 30.92 6.01 -9.17
CA SER A 583 29.47 5.93 -8.91
C SER A 583 28.63 5.86 -10.19
N ASP A 584 28.89 6.77 -11.13
CA ASP A 584 28.16 6.85 -12.39
C ASP A 584 28.40 5.60 -13.29
N HIS A 585 29.35 4.74 -12.91
CA HIS A 585 29.76 3.48 -13.55
C HIS A 585 29.68 2.26 -12.59
N CYS A 586 28.96 2.39 -11.48
CA CYS A 586 28.71 1.33 -10.52
C CYS A 586 27.22 0.94 -10.56
N GLU A 587 26.94 -0.35 -10.77
CA GLU A 587 25.60 -0.87 -11.03
C GLU A 587 25.40 -2.17 -10.26
N LEU A 588 24.46 -2.18 -9.30
CA LEU A 588 24.16 -3.38 -8.50
C LEU A 588 23.07 -4.21 -9.21
N SER A 589 23.47 -4.97 -10.24
CA SER A 589 22.58 -5.87 -10.99
C SER A 589 23.16 -7.28 -11.12
N SER A 590 22.39 -8.23 -11.68
CA SER A 590 22.87 -9.61 -11.93
C SER A 590 23.77 -9.73 -13.17
N LEU A 591 23.81 -8.69 -14.02
CA LEU A 591 24.58 -8.61 -15.25
C LEU A 591 25.24 -7.21 -15.35
N PRO A 592 26.06 -6.81 -14.37
CA PRO A 592 26.48 -5.43 -14.22
C PRO A 592 27.40 -4.98 -15.36
N SER A 593 27.28 -3.71 -15.74
CA SER A 593 28.02 -3.14 -16.85
C SER A 593 29.55 -3.17 -16.68
N SER A 594 30.26 -3.25 -17.81
CA SER A 594 31.70 -3.53 -17.88
C SER A 594 32.55 -2.29 -17.53
N ASN A 595 32.93 -2.16 -16.26
CA ASN A 595 33.77 -1.07 -15.74
C ASN A 595 35.28 -1.43 -15.74
N GLY A 596 36.11 -0.54 -16.28
CA GLY A 596 37.56 -0.67 -16.42
C GLY A 596 38.36 -0.58 -15.11
N VAL A 597 37.85 0.14 -14.12
CA VAL A 597 38.41 0.21 -12.75
C VAL A 597 38.15 -1.12 -12.03
N LEU A 598 36.93 -1.65 -12.12
CA LEU A 598 36.60 -2.96 -11.53
C LEU A 598 37.37 -4.11 -12.21
N LYS A 599 37.56 -4.06 -13.55
CA LYS A 599 38.47 -4.98 -14.27
C LYS A 599 39.92 -4.93 -13.77
N TYR A 600 40.42 -3.74 -13.42
CA TYR A 600 41.76 -3.61 -12.84
C TYR A 600 41.84 -4.31 -11.47
N LEU A 601 40.86 -4.05 -10.59
CA LEU A 601 40.79 -4.64 -9.25
C LEU A 601 40.59 -6.17 -9.25
N ALA A 602 39.95 -6.73 -10.27
CA ALA A 602 39.83 -8.18 -10.45
C ALA A 602 41.19 -8.87 -10.63
N GLY A 603 42.16 -8.18 -11.25
CA GLY A 603 43.52 -8.70 -11.49
C GLY A 603 44.61 -8.16 -10.56
N ASN A 604 44.34 -7.10 -9.80
CA ASN A 604 45.35 -6.34 -9.05
C ASN A 604 44.91 -6.02 -7.61
N VAL A 605 45.86 -5.60 -6.79
CA VAL A 605 45.63 -4.96 -5.48
C VAL A 605 45.52 -3.44 -5.71
N LEU A 606 44.55 -2.80 -5.07
CA LEU A 606 44.41 -1.33 -5.04
C LEU A 606 45.63 -0.73 -4.32
N PRO A 607 46.43 0.13 -4.96
CA PRO A 607 47.59 0.74 -4.29
C PRO A 607 47.18 1.53 -3.04
N SER A 608 47.98 1.47 -1.97
CA SER A 608 47.64 2.08 -0.67
C SER A 608 47.49 3.60 -0.68
N HIS A 609 47.91 4.28 -1.76
CA HIS A 609 47.66 5.71 -1.95
C HIS A 609 46.32 6.02 -2.62
N ALA A 610 45.56 4.99 -3.01
CA ALA A 610 44.33 5.11 -3.78
C ALA A 610 43.10 4.51 -3.06
N VAL A 611 41.95 5.09 -3.34
CA VAL A 611 40.64 4.76 -2.78
C VAL A 611 39.59 4.85 -3.89
N VAL A 612 38.61 3.96 -3.89
CA VAL A 612 37.50 3.98 -4.86
C VAL A 612 36.18 4.27 -4.14
N ILE A 613 35.43 5.26 -4.61
CA ILE A 613 34.12 5.68 -4.11
C ILE A 613 33.03 5.16 -5.06
N CYS A 614 32.00 4.54 -4.49
CA CYS A 614 30.87 3.93 -5.19
C CYS A 614 29.55 4.35 -4.53
N GLY A 615 28.95 5.43 -5.05
CA GLY A 615 27.60 5.89 -4.77
C GLY A 615 26.55 5.08 -5.53
N LEU A 616 25.43 4.80 -4.86
CA LEU A 616 24.29 4.05 -5.39
C LEU A 616 23.42 4.93 -6.30
N VAL A 617 23.98 5.49 -7.37
CA VAL A 617 23.25 6.44 -8.25
C VAL A 617 22.43 5.77 -9.36
N LYS A 618 22.61 4.45 -9.58
CA LYS A 618 21.97 3.66 -10.65
C LYS A 618 20.95 2.64 -10.12
N ASN A 619 20.07 3.07 -9.22
CA ASN A 619 19.03 2.21 -8.61
C ASN A 619 17.82 2.05 -9.54
N GLN A 620 17.94 1.20 -10.55
CA GLN A 620 16.86 0.86 -11.48
C GLN A 620 16.58 -0.65 -11.43
N VAL A 621 15.30 -1.03 -11.30
CA VAL A 621 14.88 -2.42 -11.51
C VAL A 621 14.91 -2.69 -13.01
N ILE A 622 16.00 -3.33 -13.46
CA ILE A 622 16.12 -3.76 -14.85
C ILE A 622 15.24 -4.99 -15.06
N VAL A 623 14.14 -4.79 -15.79
CA VAL A 623 13.17 -5.82 -16.18
C VAL A 623 13.79 -6.79 -17.20
N PHE A 624 14.63 -7.73 -16.75
CA PHE A 624 14.86 -9.04 -17.35
C PHE A 624 15.66 -9.96 -16.39
N HIS A 625 15.01 -11.02 -15.89
CA HIS A 625 15.58 -12.19 -15.17
C HIS A 625 16.62 -11.94 -14.04
N TYR A 626 16.17 -12.18 -12.79
CA TYR A 626 17.02 -12.38 -11.60
C TYR A 626 17.95 -11.21 -11.21
N THR A 627 17.70 -10.01 -11.72
CA THR A 627 18.47 -8.77 -11.48
C THR A 627 18.36 -8.23 -10.05
N GLY A 628 17.15 -8.04 -9.52
CA GLY A 628 16.91 -7.35 -8.24
C GLY A 628 17.35 -8.07 -6.96
N HIS A 629 17.90 -9.28 -7.05
CA HIS A 629 18.03 -10.16 -5.87
C HIS A 629 19.06 -9.74 -4.83
N LEU A 630 20.01 -8.83 -5.16
CA LEU A 630 21.17 -8.54 -4.31
C LEU A 630 21.14 -7.15 -3.66
N THR A 631 20.71 -6.12 -4.39
CA THR A 631 20.42 -4.78 -3.83
C THR A 631 19.45 -4.90 -2.66
N VAL A 632 18.41 -5.72 -2.83
CA VAL A 632 17.48 -6.12 -1.78
C VAL A 632 18.16 -6.86 -0.62
N MET A 633 19.11 -7.78 -0.86
CA MET A 633 19.75 -8.50 0.26
C MET A 633 20.57 -7.60 1.19
N LEU A 634 21.03 -6.44 0.74
CA LEU A 634 21.91 -5.53 1.49
C LEU A 634 21.22 -4.85 2.68
N LEU A 635 19.97 -4.42 2.51
CA LEU A 635 19.39 -3.31 3.28
C LEU A 635 18.83 -3.72 4.66
N GLN A 636 18.66 -5.02 4.89
CA GLN A 636 17.62 -5.50 5.81
C GLN A 636 18.01 -5.73 7.30
N GLU A 637 19.29 -5.72 7.67
CA GLU A 637 19.71 -5.86 9.09
C GLU A 637 19.79 -4.52 9.84
N GLU A 638 20.05 -3.41 9.14
CA GLU A 638 20.20 -2.09 9.75
C GLU A 638 18.90 -1.53 10.37
N ILE A 639 17.74 -2.08 10.02
CA ILE A 639 16.45 -1.74 10.68
C ILE A 639 16.40 -2.26 12.13
N SER A 640 17.41 -3.00 12.57
CA SER A 640 17.51 -3.43 13.96
C SER A 640 17.73 -2.30 14.98
N VAL A 641 17.96 -1.01 14.62
CA VAL A 641 18.90 -0.03 15.27
C VAL A 641 18.33 1.30 15.93
N PHE A 642 17.01 1.58 16.01
CA PHE A 642 16.42 2.92 16.36
C PHE A 642 16.08 3.26 17.83
N SER A 643 15.41 4.41 18.05
CA SER A 643 15.03 4.95 19.37
C SER A 643 13.79 5.87 19.30
N ASP A 644 13.14 6.14 20.44
CA ASP A 644 11.77 6.72 20.54
C ASP A 644 11.55 8.03 19.76
N GLN A 645 12.57 8.87 19.64
CA GLN A 645 12.43 10.16 18.95
C GLN A 645 11.97 10.05 17.49
N ALA A 646 12.21 8.91 16.82
CA ALA A 646 11.74 8.67 15.46
C ALA A 646 10.20 8.73 15.34
N ILE A 647 9.46 8.25 16.35
CA ILE A 647 7.98 8.18 16.32
C ILE A 647 7.38 9.61 16.34
N ARG A 648 8.02 10.52 17.07
CA ARG A 648 7.64 11.95 17.15
C ARG A 648 8.10 12.77 15.93
N TRP A 649 8.96 12.20 15.08
CA TRP A 649 9.42 12.80 13.83
C TRP A 649 8.63 12.32 12.61
N VAL A 650 8.35 11.01 12.50
CA VAL A 650 7.53 10.43 11.41
C VAL A 650 6.15 11.10 11.36
N SER A 651 5.48 11.25 12.49
CA SER A 651 4.21 11.97 12.62
C SER A 651 4.29 13.43 12.09
N ARG A 652 5.35 14.17 12.41
CA ARG A 652 5.55 15.55 11.93
C ARG A 652 5.97 15.65 10.47
N PHE A 653 6.69 14.67 9.93
CA PHE A 653 7.16 14.68 8.55
C PHE A 653 6.04 14.30 7.56
N VAL A 654 5.22 13.30 7.91
CA VAL A 654 3.98 12.96 7.19
C VAL A 654 3.03 14.16 7.10
N LEU A 655 2.97 14.99 8.15
CA LEU A 655 2.19 16.24 8.18
C LEU A 655 2.76 17.41 7.35
N SER A 656 3.98 17.32 6.80
CA SER A 656 4.66 18.47 6.18
C SER A 656 5.24 18.25 4.76
N GLY A 657 5.43 17.02 4.31
CA GLY A 657 5.97 16.73 2.96
C GLY A 657 5.09 17.15 1.77
N PHE A 658 3.82 17.52 2.00
CA PHE A 658 2.78 17.64 0.96
C PHE A 658 2.97 18.80 -0.04
N LEU A 659 3.80 19.80 0.26
CA LEU A 659 3.86 21.05 -0.53
C LEU A 659 4.92 21.09 -1.63
N LEU A 660 5.93 20.20 -1.61
CA LEU A 660 7.06 20.24 -2.55
C LEU A 660 6.93 19.25 -3.71
N ALA A 661 6.45 18.03 -3.45
CA ALA A 661 6.25 17.01 -4.49
C ALA A 661 5.24 17.44 -5.57
N PHE A 662 4.26 18.30 -5.22
CA PHE A 662 3.27 18.81 -6.17
C PHE A 662 3.86 19.76 -7.22
N CYS A 663 5.04 20.35 -6.96
CA CYS A 663 5.68 21.31 -7.86
C CYS A 663 6.65 20.68 -8.86
N SER A 664 7.20 19.48 -8.59
CA SER A 664 8.16 18.81 -9.48
C SER A 664 7.49 17.97 -10.58
N TYR A 665 6.30 17.41 -10.31
CA TYR A 665 5.63 16.47 -11.22
C TYR A 665 5.10 17.09 -12.53
N LEU A 666 5.07 18.43 -12.64
CA LEU A 666 4.48 19.14 -13.78
C LEU A 666 5.43 19.35 -14.97
N TRP A 667 6.72 18.96 -14.91
CA TRP A 667 7.65 19.28 -16.01
C TRP A 667 8.85 18.31 -16.23
N LYS A 668 8.58 17.12 -16.78
CA LYS A 668 9.57 16.37 -17.60
C LYS A 668 8.95 15.19 -18.37
N PRO A 669 8.92 15.22 -19.72
CA PRO A 669 8.78 14.00 -20.51
C PRO A 669 10.13 13.29 -20.69
N ASN A 670 10.12 11.96 -20.78
CA ASN A 670 11.27 11.07 -21.02
C ASN A 670 12.38 11.10 -19.95
N SER A 671 12.23 10.27 -18.92
CA SER A 671 13.33 9.78 -18.09
C SER A 671 13.04 8.37 -17.56
N SER A 672 14.04 7.49 -17.55
CA SER A 672 13.97 6.14 -16.98
C SER A 672 13.64 6.17 -15.49
N LEU A 673 12.69 5.35 -15.02
CA LEU A 673 12.34 5.27 -13.60
C LEU A 673 13.53 4.75 -12.77
N GLN A 674 14.09 5.60 -11.92
CA GLN A 674 14.78 5.15 -10.71
C GLN A 674 13.72 4.70 -9.69
N VAL A 675 13.98 3.62 -8.97
CA VAL A 675 13.06 3.11 -7.92
C VAL A 675 13.09 4.01 -6.67
N TYR A 676 14.23 4.67 -6.49
CA TYR A 676 14.61 5.55 -5.40
C TYR A 676 15.44 6.67 -6.06
N SER A 677 14.84 7.87 -6.22
CA SER A 677 15.49 9.00 -6.89
C SER A 677 16.46 9.75 -5.97
N ASP A 678 16.34 9.54 -4.66
CA ASP A 678 16.92 10.41 -3.63
C ASP A 678 18.01 9.68 -2.80
N LEU A 679 18.25 8.38 -3.08
CA LEU A 679 19.26 7.56 -2.39
C LEU A 679 20.70 7.94 -2.79
N GLU A 680 21.33 8.82 -2.00
CA GLU A 680 22.71 9.26 -2.26
C GLU A 680 23.82 8.35 -1.70
N VAL A 681 23.48 7.28 -0.96
CA VAL A 681 24.39 6.41 -0.19
C VAL A 681 25.62 6.00 -0.99
N ALA A 682 26.80 6.04 -0.35
CA ALA A 682 28.05 5.64 -0.96
C ALA A 682 28.84 4.66 -0.09
N PHE A 683 29.54 3.72 -0.74
CA PHE A 683 30.55 2.89 -0.10
C PHE A 683 31.94 3.17 -0.68
N VAL A 684 32.96 2.97 0.14
CA VAL A 684 34.34 3.32 -0.13
C VAL A 684 35.22 2.07 0.02
N ILE A 685 35.98 1.74 -1.01
CA ILE A 685 36.90 0.59 -1.04
C ILE A 685 38.34 1.04 -0.78
N SER A 686 39.02 0.40 0.16
CA SER A 686 40.46 0.57 0.41
C SER A 686 41.13 -0.75 0.82
N GLU A 687 42.42 -0.89 0.49
CA GLU A 687 43.30 -1.98 0.95
C GLU A 687 44.38 -1.45 1.92
N GLU A 688 44.24 -0.24 2.48
CA GLU A 688 45.10 0.31 3.56
C GLU A 688 44.39 0.23 4.94
N GLU A 689 44.80 -0.72 5.80
CA GLU A 689 44.22 -0.97 7.14
C GLU A 689 44.11 0.30 8.00
N ALA A 690 45.13 1.18 7.93
CA ALA A 690 45.18 2.42 8.67
C ALA A 690 44.12 3.43 8.18
N LEU A 691 43.87 3.49 6.87
CA LEU A 691 42.89 4.40 6.27
C LEU A 691 41.46 3.92 6.50
N PHE A 692 41.20 2.61 6.41
CA PHE A 692 39.93 2.01 6.80
C PHE A 692 39.55 2.39 8.25
N LYS A 693 40.49 2.22 9.19
CA LYS A 693 40.28 2.57 10.60
C LYS A 693 40.09 4.07 10.83
N ALA A 694 40.86 4.90 10.12
CA ALA A 694 40.75 6.35 10.25
C ALA A 694 39.44 6.88 9.68
N LEU A 695 39.01 6.45 8.48
CA LEU A 695 37.74 6.83 7.87
C LEU A 695 36.55 6.43 8.76
N SER A 696 36.53 5.19 9.24
CA SER A 696 35.49 4.69 10.16
C SER A 696 35.36 5.55 11.42
N LYS A 697 36.49 5.90 12.06
CA LYS A 697 36.51 6.80 13.23
C LYS A 697 36.21 8.27 12.88
N THR A 698 36.40 8.70 11.63
CA THR A 698 36.11 10.10 11.25
C THR A 698 34.60 10.35 11.18
N VAL A 699 33.82 9.34 10.76
CA VAL A 699 32.34 9.37 10.78
C VAL A 699 31.80 9.53 12.21
N GLU A 700 32.36 8.81 13.18
CA GLU A 700 32.02 8.92 14.62
C GLU A 700 32.28 10.34 15.17
N VAL A 701 33.33 11.00 14.67
CA VAL A 701 33.88 12.26 15.20
C VAL A 701 33.23 13.51 14.62
N LEU A 702 33.08 13.60 13.30
CA LEU A 702 32.76 14.88 12.63
C LEU A 702 31.30 15.31 12.78
N GLU A 703 30.42 14.35 13.03
CA GLU A 703 28.97 14.51 12.96
C GLU A 703 28.30 14.36 14.35
N GLY A 704 29.08 13.96 15.37
CA GLY A 704 28.69 13.94 16.79
C GLY A 704 27.93 12.69 17.24
N THR A 705 28.51 11.95 18.20
CA THR A 705 27.92 10.82 18.95
C THR A 705 26.77 10.12 18.23
N THR A 706 27.12 9.23 17.28
CA THR A 706 26.35 8.30 16.40
C THR A 706 24.82 8.39 16.32
N ALA A 707 24.09 8.63 17.40
CA ALA A 707 22.65 8.86 17.44
C ALA A 707 22.15 9.96 16.48
N LEU A 708 22.80 11.13 16.37
CA LEU A 708 22.29 12.20 15.49
C LEU A 708 22.62 11.93 14.01
N ILE A 709 23.79 11.35 13.72
CA ILE A 709 24.07 10.76 12.39
C ILE A 709 23.00 9.73 12.09
N SER A 710 22.74 8.82 13.02
CA SER A 710 21.75 7.76 12.86
C SER A 710 20.36 8.34 12.58
N GLN A 711 19.94 9.43 13.23
CA GLN A 711 18.66 10.06 12.95
C GLN A 711 18.58 10.74 11.55
N ASN A 712 19.70 11.10 10.92
CA ASN A 712 19.75 11.66 9.56
C ASN A 712 20.07 10.61 8.49
N TYR A 713 21.15 9.84 8.66
CA TYR A 713 21.50 8.62 7.92
C TYR A 713 20.27 7.71 7.86
N TYR A 714 19.82 7.13 8.97
CA TYR A 714 18.56 6.39 9.06
C TYR A 714 17.31 7.25 9.08
N GLY A 715 17.38 8.56 8.80
CA GLY A 715 16.23 9.38 8.43
C GLY A 715 15.93 9.24 6.94
N CYS A 716 16.91 9.55 6.10
CA CYS A 716 16.88 9.27 4.65
C CYS A 716 16.82 7.76 4.37
N LEU A 717 17.54 6.96 5.15
CA LEU A 717 17.72 5.53 4.94
C LEU A 717 16.54 4.72 5.55
N PHE A 718 15.74 5.26 6.48
CA PHE A 718 14.38 4.73 6.77
C PHE A 718 13.45 4.83 5.55
N HIS A 719 13.63 5.88 4.75
CA HIS A 719 12.77 6.19 3.62
C HIS A 719 12.98 5.20 2.45
N GLU A 720 14.08 4.43 2.46
CA GLU A 720 14.56 3.69 1.28
C GLU A 720 15.21 2.30 1.54
N LEU A 721 15.76 1.97 2.72
CA LEU A 721 16.51 0.71 2.92
C LEU A 721 15.66 -0.51 3.31
N LEU A 722 14.68 -0.82 2.46
CA LEU A 722 13.38 -1.51 2.85
C LEU A 722 13.59 -2.85 1.96
N ALA A 723 13.42 -4.06 2.56
CA ALA A 723 13.64 -5.43 2.01
C ALA A 723 15.12 -5.88 1.91
N PHE A 724 15.55 -7.17 1.87
CA PHE A 724 15.05 -8.47 2.41
C PHE A 724 16.22 -9.44 2.81
N GLN A 725 15.96 -10.71 3.19
CA GLN A 725 16.92 -11.62 3.85
C GLN A 725 17.61 -12.71 2.98
N LEU A 726 18.49 -13.50 3.61
CA LEU A 726 19.58 -14.32 3.03
C LEU A 726 19.25 -15.77 2.65
N ALA A 727 20.09 -16.34 1.76
CA ALA A 727 20.36 -17.78 1.68
C ALA A 727 21.86 -18.04 1.37
N GLN A 728 22.47 -19.04 2.03
CA GLN A 728 23.92 -19.33 1.99
C GLN A 728 24.39 -20.00 0.68
N ARG A 729 25.68 -19.84 0.31
CA ARG A 729 26.55 -20.95 -0.14
C ARG A 729 28.05 -20.61 -0.33
N ARG A 730 28.89 -21.43 0.34
CA ARG A 730 30.31 -21.78 0.09
C ARG A 730 31.36 -20.66 0.08
N THR A 731 32.37 -20.85 0.94
CA THR A 731 33.56 -20.03 1.06
C THR A 731 34.61 -20.29 -0.03
N HIS A 732 35.24 -19.22 -0.48
CA HIS A 732 36.53 -19.20 -1.17
C HIS A 732 37.39 -18.13 -0.47
N LYS A 733 38.68 -18.40 -0.24
CA LYS A 733 39.57 -17.54 0.56
C LYS A 733 39.48 -16.06 0.16
N GLU A 734 39.27 -15.20 1.16
CA GLU A 734 39.39 -13.75 1.03
C GLU A 734 40.86 -13.30 0.88
N ARG A 735 41.07 -12.03 0.52
CA ARG A 735 42.33 -11.32 0.81
C ARG A 735 42.35 -10.94 2.30
N ASP A 736 43.49 -11.14 2.96
CA ASP A 736 43.79 -10.44 4.21
C ASP A 736 44.18 -8.99 3.86
N CYS A 737 43.80 -8.01 4.68
CA CYS A 737 44.22 -6.62 4.49
C CYS A 737 45.72 -6.50 4.83
N GLU A 738 46.57 -6.22 3.83
CA GLU A 738 48.02 -6.21 4.05
C GLU A 738 48.46 -5.07 4.97
N LYS A 739 49.41 -5.38 5.86
CA LYS A 739 50.16 -4.38 6.63
C LYS A 739 51.22 -3.71 5.74
N ALA A 740 50.75 -3.02 4.71
CA ALA A 740 51.56 -2.25 3.79
C ALA A 740 52.45 -1.27 4.57
N LYS A 741 53.75 -1.27 4.28
CA LYS A 741 54.66 -0.26 4.82
C LYS A 741 54.26 1.09 4.23
N SER A 742 54.06 2.09 5.09
CA SER A 742 53.76 3.45 4.66
C SER A 742 54.88 3.99 3.76
N THR A 743 54.60 4.12 2.46
CA THR A 743 55.37 4.96 1.53
C THR A 743 55.33 6.43 1.97
N GLU A 744 56.26 7.23 1.46
CA GLU A 744 56.37 8.67 1.75
C GLU A 744 55.21 9.48 1.12
N MET A 745 54.04 9.36 1.73
CA MET A 745 52.76 9.95 1.35
C MET A 745 52.24 10.82 2.50
N ILE A 746 51.26 11.68 2.23
CA ILE A 746 50.58 12.44 3.30
C ILE A 746 49.88 11.46 4.29
N GLY A 747 50.28 11.53 5.56
CA GLY A 747 49.60 10.88 6.67
C GLY A 747 48.46 11.74 7.23
N PHE A 748 47.71 11.20 8.19
CA PHE A 748 46.62 11.93 8.85
C PHE A 748 47.13 13.19 9.56
N SER A 749 46.31 14.23 9.61
CA SER A 749 46.69 15.49 10.28
C SER A 749 46.84 15.28 11.79
N ARG A 750 47.66 16.12 12.46
CA ARG A 750 47.88 16.00 13.91
C ARG A 750 46.61 16.24 14.72
N SER A 751 45.74 17.12 14.24
CA SER A 751 44.39 17.34 14.77
C SER A 751 43.54 16.09 14.62
N ALA A 752 43.47 15.49 13.42
CA ALA A 752 42.75 14.23 13.22
C ALA A 752 43.28 13.13 14.14
N ILE A 753 44.60 12.88 14.18
CA ILE A 753 45.20 11.86 15.07
C ILE A 753 44.84 12.11 16.54
N SER A 754 44.84 13.37 17.01
CA SER A 754 44.46 13.70 18.38
C SER A 754 43.01 13.34 18.68
N VAL A 755 42.08 13.63 17.77
CA VAL A 755 40.64 13.42 17.99
C VAL A 755 40.22 11.96 17.76
N LEU A 756 40.83 11.27 16.78
CA LEU A 756 40.62 9.84 16.52
C LEU A 756 41.13 8.96 17.68
N ASN A 757 42.08 9.46 18.48
CA ASN A 757 42.56 8.84 19.72
C ASN A 757 41.66 9.12 20.94
N SER A 758 40.83 10.16 20.91
CA SER A 758 39.86 10.50 21.97
C SER A 758 38.41 10.09 21.67
N ALA A 759 38.17 9.40 20.55
CA ALA A 759 36.89 8.77 20.23
C ALA A 759 36.71 7.49 21.07
N GLU A 760 35.90 7.57 22.13
CA GLU A 760 35.82 6.57 23.20
C GLU A 760 34.96 5.33 22.87
N LEU A 761 34.11 5.36 21.82
CA LEU A 761 33.15 4.28 21.53
C LEU A 761 33.68 3.22 20.55
N SER A 762 35.01 3.12 20.39
CA SER A 762 35.61 2.07 19.56
C SER A 762 35.50 0.69 20.22
N ILE A 763 34.42 -0.04 19.90
CA ILE A 763 34.29 -1.48 20.13
C ILE A 763 35.31 -2.22 19.25
N THR A 764 36.56 -2.25 19.71
CA THR A 764 37.54 -3.24 19.27
C THR A 764 37.13 -4.60 19.83
N GLU A 765 37.18 -5.64 19.00
CA GLU A 765 36.55 -6.94 19.28
C GLU A 765 37.07 -7.56 20.61
N THR A 766 36.25 -7.48 21.66
CA THR A 766 36.45 -8.21 22.92
C THR A 766 35.23 -9.10 23.16
N PRO A 767 35.39 -10.40 23.47
CA PRO A 767 34.25 -11.33 23.49
C PRO A 767 33.16 -11.08 24.55
N ASN A 768 33.37 -10.12 25.47
CA ASN A 768 32.57 -9.89 26.67
C ASN A 768 32.23 -8.41 26.92
N SER A 769 32.32 -7.52 25.92
CA SER A 769 31.79 -6.15 26.07
C SER A 769 30.27 -6.21 26.14
N GLY A 770 29.68 -5.88 27.30
CA GLY A 770 28.23 -5.86 27.49
C GLY A 770 27.54 -4.90 26.52
N LEU A 771 26.38 -5.31 26.01
CA LEU A 771 25.52 -4.46 25.17
C LEU A 771 25.17 -3.19 25.93
N ILE A 772 25.46 -2.03 25.34
CA ILE A 772 24.98 -0.75 25.85
C ILE A 772 23.52 -0.63 25.42
N HIS A 773 22.62 -0.77 26.38
CA HIS A 773 21.18 -0.58 26.18
C HIS A 773 20.81 0.89 26.38
N MET A 774 19.78 1.34 25.67
CA MET A 774 19.14 2.64 25.87
C MET A 774 17.63 2.39 26.05
N ASP A 775 17.07 2.92 27.14
CA ASP A 775 15.64 2.80 27.44
C ASP A 775 14.77 3.72 26.57
N VAL A 776 13.45 3.53 26.66
CA VAL A 776 12.45 3.99 25.67
C VAL A 776 11.49 5.07 26.22
N ASP A 777 11.75 5.59 27.42
CA ASP A 777 10.92 6.60 28.13
C ASP A 777 11.21 8.07 27.71
#